data_AF-A0A7S3PUE2-F1
#
_entry.id   AF-A0A7S3PUE2-F1
#
_cell.length_a   1.000
_cell.length_b   1.000
_cell.length_c   1.000
_cell.angle_alpha   90.00
_cell.angle_beta   90.00
_cell.angle_gamma   90.00
#
_symmetry.space_group_name_H-M   'P 1'
#
loop_
_entity.id
_entity.type
_entity.pdbx_description
1 polymer ?
#
loop_
_entity_poly.entity_id
_entity_poly.type
_entity_poly.pdbx_seq_one_letter_code
_entity_poly.pdbx_strand_id
1 'polypeptide(L)'
;MSSEDQQPPPKKKKERVITRPVPPSIVSTACLILRGSIAGILGCPIGGSPDCMPSLMQPSYIKDGYPSGKFSISLGKKQGTKCTMDIPEGKGEQEELLECIERAANRIIDENAEIVYVGMAREEALEAFSNGILDQSQLKLPKKPKEEDKMLKIACIDGVSVGVPPGSVVSSTGASSGMGRIELDKSQCSITAGKKARKCDIVIKFRVYPADNVTVTDAMLVNVNSNDNKSIVQKIKDQMVPLLTSDIRMLEGHEMVKNMLAAEVAANAEEERLRLEELKLAMENENEDGVVSGEGDASGEADSEMVVNAFEVSGKIDYNKLVDNFGSKLIEPELLERIERLTVGRGTVPSLHRFLRRDIFFSNRDMAKICDCLEQNKPFYLYTGRGPSSGAMHLGHLVPFLFTKWLQQAFQCPLVIQMTDDEKFLFKGVYDEIEGDNLDYFAQLTIENAKDIIACGFIPDKTFLFSDLDYVGKMYPTIVRIWKAVTSNTVNNIFGFDGSANIGKVAFPAIQAAPSFPSSFPVVLGTGSSLTRDAGSTSLTKEDIIKNRNMACLVPCAIDQDPYFRMTRDIAHKLVPKTHPLGGKPALIHSKFFPPLQGAEGKMSSSDSNSAVFLTDSTEEIERKIKEHAFSGGQDTKKLQEQFGANLDVDVPYQWLRFFLEDDEELERIGKDYSTGSGEYWSTGKVKGRLVEVLREIVEEHQGRRSQVTDDHVYEWMQERSIL
;
A
#
# COMPACT_ATOMS: atom_id res chain seq x y z
N MET A 1 -68.32 -12.49 23.79
CA MET A 1 -68.42 -11.05 23.44
C MET A 1 -67.56 -10.31 24.43
N SER A 2 -66.56 -9.52 24.10
CA SER A 2 -65.85 -9.23 22.86
C SER A 2 -64.64 -8.41 23.33
N SER A 3 -63.47 -8.81 22.88
CA SER A 3 -62.23 -8.03 22.91
C SER A 3 -62.39 -6.77 22.07
N GLU A 4 -62.13 -5.59 22.63
CA GLU A 4 -61.89 -4.37 21.84
C GLU A 4 -60.56 -3.75 22.21
N ASP A 5 -59.69 -3.77 21.20
CA ASP A 5 -58.43 -3.06 21.05
C ASP A 5 -58.59 -1.54 21.24
N GLN A 6 -57.70 -0.93 22.03
CA GLN A 6 -57.42 0.51 21.93
C GLN A 6 -56.05 0.72 21.27
N GLN A 7 -56.05 1.09 20.00
CA GLN A 7 -54.87 1.66 19.32
C GLN A 7 -54.68 3.13 19.74
N PRO A 8 -53.43 3.62 19.91
CA PRO A 8 -53.14 5.03 20.12
C PRO A 8 -53.13 5.82 18.78
N PRO A 9 -53.35 7.15 18.80
CA PRO A 9 -53.59 7.94 17.60
C PRO A 9 -52.30 8.25 16.82
N PRO A 10 -52.37 8.55 15.50
CA PRO A 10 -51.19 8.79 14.69
C PRO A 10 -50.61 10.19 14.93
N LYS A 11 -49.31 10.26 15.24
CA LYS A 11 -48.56 11.52 15.37
C LYS A 11 -48.34 12.15 13.98
N LYS A 12 -49.01 13.28 13.69
CA LYS A 12 -48.65 14.17 12.56
C LYS A 12 -47.32 14.89 12.85
N LYS A 13 -46.28 14.65 12.02
CA LYS A 13 -45.06 15.47 11.99
C LYS A 13 -45.36 16.83 11.36
N LYS A 14 -45.16 17.94 12.09
CA LYS A 14 -45.10 19.30 11.54
C LYS A 14 -43.71 19.52 10.91
N GLU A 15 -43.67 19.82 9.61
CA GLU A 15 -42.47 20.36 8.96
C GLU A 15 -42.28 21.83 9.36
N ARG A 16 -41.09 22.16 9.89
CA ARG A 16 -40.65 23.55 10.11
C ARG A 16 -40.03 24.07 8.81
N VAL A 17 -40.66 25.06 8.18
CA VAL A 17 -40.04 25.85 7.10
C VAL A 17 -39.18 26.95 7.75
N ILE A 18 -37.86 26.88 7.59
CA ILE A 18 -36.92 27.91 8.04
C ILE A 18 -36.68 28.85 6.86
N THR A 19 -37.22 30.08 6.90
CA THR A 19 -36.87 31.15 5.95
C THR A 19 -35.55 31.78 6.38
N ARG A 20 -34.47 31.58 5.60
CA ARG A 20 -33.15 32.16 5.86
C ARG A 20 -33.02 33.55 5.19
N PRO A 21 -32.35 34.54 5.81
CA PRO A 21 -32.09 35.84 5.22
C PRO A 21 -31.17 35.76 3.99
N VAL A 22 -31.39 36.64 3.01
CA VAL A 22 -30.68 36.68 1.72
C VAL A 22 -29.27 37.28 1.91
N PRO A 23 -28.21 36.65 1.38
CA PRO A 23 -26.84 37.16 1.48
C PRO A 23 -26.62 38.45 0.67
N PRO A 24 -25.73 39.37 1.12
CA PRO A 24 -25.27 40.46 0.29
C PRO A 24 -24.69 39.95 -1.02
N SER A 25 -24.96 40.67 -2.11
CA SER A 25 -24.56 40.27 -3.45
C SER A 25 -23.06 40.00 -3.60
N ILE A 26 -22.23 40.83 -2.96
CA ILE A 26 -20.77 40.71 -2.93
C ILE A 26 -20.29 39.40 -2.25
N VAL A 27 -21.05 38.90 -1.25
CA VAL A 27 -20.74 37.65 -0.55
C VAL A 27 -21.12 36.44 -1.41
N SER A 28 -22.22 36.54 -2.15
CA SER A 28 -22.63 35.53 -3.14
C SER A 28 -21.60 35.43 -4.27
N THR A 29 -21.15 36.56 -4.82
CA THR A 29 -20.13 36.61 -5.89
C THR A 29 -18.80 36.04 -5.41
N ALA A 30 -18.33 36.40 -4.23
CA ALA A 30 -17.10 35.83 -3.65
C ALA A 30 -17.18 34.31 -3.44
N CYS A 31 -18.34 33.79 -3.03
CA CYS A 31 -18.52 32.34 -2.89
C CYS A 31 -18.42 31.61 -4.23
N LEU A 32 -18.89 32.22 -5.33
CA LEU A 32 -18.79 31.65 -6.67
C LEU A 32 -17.34 31.64 -7.15
N ILE A 33 -16.62 32.76 -7.02
CA ILE A 33 -15.20 32.88 -7.39
C ILE A 33 -14.36 31.83 -6.65
N LEU A 34 -14.52 31.71 -5.32
CA LEU A 34 -13.77 30.74 -4.52
C LEU A 34 -14.04 29.29 -4.91
N ARG A 35 -15.30 28.92 -5.18
CA ARG A 35 -15.62 27.56 -5.68
C ARG A 35 -14.93 27.32 -7.02
N GLY A 36 -14.94 28.32 -7.88
CA GLY A 36 -14.28 28.31 -9.16
C GLY A 36 -12.78 28.08 -9.10
N SER A 37 -12.08 28.88 -8.29
CA SER A 37 -10.66 28.75 -8.04
C SER A 37 -10.30 27.37 -7.50
N ILE A 38 -11.13 26.80 -6.61
CA ILE A 38 -10.93 25.44 -6.09
C ILE A 38 -11.10 24.38 -7.18
N ALA A 39 -12.11 24.52 -8.05
CA ALA A 39 -12.29 23.60 -9.19
C ALA A 39 -11.10 23.63 -10.15
N GLY A 40 -10.63 24.83 -10.49
CA GLY A 40 -9.50 25.04 -11.40
C GLY A 40 -8.19 24.51 -10.82
N ILE A 41 -7.87 24.86 -9.58
CA ILE A 41 -6.63 24.43 -8.91
C ILE A 41 -6.62 22.90 -8.72
N LEU A 42 -7.74 22.30 -8.31
CA LEU A 42 -7.77 20.88 -7.97
C LEU A 42 -8.15 19.97 -9.15
N GLY A 43 -8.58 20.53 -10.28
CA GLY A 43 -9.10 19.78 -11.41
C GLY A 43 -10.36 18.97 -11.10
N CYS A 44 -11.15 19.38 -10.08
CA CYS A 44 -12.32 18.62 -9.62
C CYS A 44 -13.64 19.11 -10.23
N PRO A 45 -14.57 18.20 -10.62
CA PRO A 45 -15.86 18.59 -11.17
C PRO A 45 -16.84 18.95 -10.05
N ILE A 46 -16.70 20.15 -9.48
CA ILE A 46 -17.57 20.65 -8.39
C ILE A 46 -19.01 20.73 -8.90
N GLY A 47 -19.86 19.79 -8.49
CA GLY A 47 -21.19 19.65 -9.11
C GLY A 47 -21.42 18.28 -9.73
N GLY A 48 -20.39 17.72 -10.37
CA GLY A 48 -20.49 16.64 -11.36
C GLY A 48 -20.85 15.26 -10.81
N SER A 49 -20.71 15.06 -9.51
CA SER A 49 -20.85 13.77 -8.85
C SER A 49 -21.45 13.93 -7.46
N PRO A 50 -22.26 12.98 -6.96
CA PRO A 50 -22.79 12.99 -5.58
C PRO A 50 -21.72 13.16 -4.50
N ASP A 51 -20.51 12.70 -4.80
CA ASP A 51 -19.34 12.76 -3.90
C ASP A 51 -18.47 14.01 -4.08
N CYS A 52 -18.75 14.88 -5.07
CA CYS A 52 -18.04 16.14 -5.28
C CYS A 52 -19.00 17.34 -5.23
N MET A 53 -19.60 17.54 -4.05
CA MET A 53 -20.71 18.48 -3.86
C MET A 53 -20.35 19.64 -2.94
N PRO A 54 -20.56 20.90 -3.37
CA PRO A 54 -20.51 22.04 -2.48
C PRO A 54 -21.73 22.02 -1.55
N SER A 55 -21.51 22.32 -0.28
CA SER A 55 -22.59 22.62 0.66
C SER A 55 -23.20 23.97 0.33
N LEU A 56 -24.46 24.17 0.72
CA LEU A 56 -25.06 25.50 0.76
C LEU A 56 -24.16 26.46 1.56
N MET A 57 -23.92 27.64 1.00
CA MET A 57 -23.17 28.69 1.66
C MET A 57 -23.94 29.13 2.93
N GLN A 58 -23.24 29.07 4.05
CA GLN A 58 -23.74 29.45 5.36
C GLN A 58 -23.45 30.94 5.55
N PRO A 59 -24.51 31.78 5.66
CA PRO A 59 -24.33 33.21 5.85
C PRO A 59 -23.76 33.46 7.25
N SER A 60 -22.53 33.97 7.33
CA SER A 60 -21.89 34.33 8.60
C SER A 60 -21.84 35.83 8.85
N TYR A 61 -22.06 36.65 7.83
CA TYR A 61 -22.07 38.12 7.93
C TYR A 61 -23.05 38.66 8.98
N ILE A 62 -24.14 37.94 9.27
CA ILE A 62 -25.12 38.32 10.30
C ILE A 62 -24.53 38.22 11.69
N LYS A 63 -23.73 37.17 11.94
CA LYS A 63 -23.07 36.93 13.21
C LYS A 63 -21.82 37.80 13.34
N ASP A 64 -21.09 37.97 12.26
CA ASP A 64 -19.76 38.58 12.27
C ASP A 64 -19.81 40.12 12.14
N GLY A 65 -20.91 40.68 11.64
CA GLY A 65 -21.10 42.13 11.49
C GLY A 65 -20.39 42.75 10.27
N TYR A 66 -19.84 41.94 9.37
CA TYR A 66 -19.17 42.35 8.13
C TYR A 66 -19.42 41.34 7.00
N PRO A 67 -19.18 41.67 5.71
CA PRO A 67 -19.39 40.74 4.60
C PRO A 67 -18.51 39.48 4.72
N SER A 68 -19.11 38.36 5.11
CA SER A 68 -18.44 37.08 5.32
C SER A 68 -19.35 35.89 5.02
N GLY A 69 -18.74 34.76 4.66
CA GLY A 69 -19.43 33.51 4.39
C GLY A 69 -18.60 32.28 4.75
N LYS A 70 -19.29 31.14 4.88
CA LYS A 70 -18.65 29.83 5.09
C LYS A 70 -19.29 28.77 4.20
N PHE A 71 -18.49 27.93 3.56
CA PHE A 71 -18.99 26.75 2.85
C PHE A 71 -17.98 25.61 2.93
N SER A 72 -18.42 24.40 2.59
CA SER A 72 -17.56 23.24 2.45
C SER A 72 -17.78 22.58 1.10
N ILE A 73 -16.73 22.04 0.49
CA ILE A 73 -16.85 21.18 -0.70
C ILE A 73 -16.36 19.80 -0.30
N SER A 74 -17.18 18.79 -0.56
CA SER A 74 -16.67 17.43 -0.54
C SER A 74 -15.93 17.16 -1.84
N LEU A 75 -14.73 16.61 -1.73
CA LEU A 75 -13.83 16.30 -2.83
C LEU A 75 -13.73 14.77 -3.02
N GLY A 76 -14.67 14.03 -2.43
CA GLY A 76 -14.70 12.58 -2.41
C GLY A 76 -14.06 12.00 -1.15
N LYS A 77 -13.25 10.95 -1.28
CA LYS A 77 -12.59 10.26 -0.16
C LYS A 77 -11.08 10.50 -0.20
N LYS A 78 -10.38 10.12 0.87
CA LYS A 78 -8.91 10.14 0.94
C LYS A 78 -8.30 11.52 0.70
N GLN A 79 -7.49 11.67 -0.36
CA GLN A 79 -6.84 12.91 -0.78
C GLN A 79 -7.59 13.59 -1.93
N GLY A 80 -8.91 13.47 -1.98
CA GLY A 80 -9.72 14.11 -3.00
C GLY A 80 -9.84 13.23 -4.25
N THR A 81 -10.39 12.03 -4.12
CA THR A 81 -10.61 11.06 -5.23
C THR A 81 -11.36 11.59 -6.46
N LYS A 82 -11.90 12.82 -6.39
CA LYS A 82 -12.58 13.50 -7.50
C LYS A 82 -11.78 14.70 -8.05
N CYS A 83 -10.65 15.02 -7.43
CA CYS A 83 -9.66 15.97 -7.89
C CYS A 83 -8.65 15.25 -8.78
N THR A 84 -8.08 15.98 -9.73
CA THR A 84 -6.93 15.52 -10.51
C THR A 84 -5.65 15.61 -9.68
N MET A 85 -5.58 16.59 -8.79
CA MET A 85 -4.49 16.73 -7.82
C MET A 85 -4.85 16.09 -6.48
N ASP A 86 -3.88 15.38 -5.90
CA ASP A 86 -3.98 14.90 -4.53
C ASP A 86 -3.96 16.09 -3.55
N ILE A 87 -4.94 16.11 -2.64
CA ILE A 87 -5.03 17.10 -1.59
C ILE A 87 -3.99 16.79 -0.51
N PRO A 88 -3.15 17.77 -0.12
CA PRO A 88 -2.05 17.56 0.81
C PRO A 88 -2.54 17.10 2.18
N GLU A 89 -1.78 16.20 2.82
CA GLU A 89 -2.05 15.71 4.18
C GLU A 89 -1.26 16.50 5.25
N GLY A 90 -0.13 17.09 4.86
CA GLY A 90 0.72 17.89 5.75
C GLY A 90 0.08 19.24 6.08
N LYS A 91 0.16 19.67 7.35
CA LYS A 91 -0.41 20.96 7.77
C LYS A 91 0.19 22.16 7.05
N GLY A 92 1.50 22.13 6.75
CA GLY A 92 2.19 23.20 6.00
C GLY A 92 1.70 23.29 4.56
N GLU A 93 1.68 22.16 3.85
CA GLU A 93 1.18 22.07 2.47
C GLU A 93 -0.32 22.42 2.35
N GLN A 94 -1.13 22.11 3.38
CA GLN A 94 -2.54 22.51 3.44
C GLN A 94 -2.71 24.03 3.60
N GLU A 95 -1.83 24.68 4.37
CA GLU A 95 -1.84 26.14 4.51
C GLU A 95 -1.43 26.81 3.19
N GLU A 96 -0.42 26.27 2.51
CA GLU A 96 0.02 26.70 1.18
C GLU A 96 -1.08 26.54 0.12
N LEU A 97 -1.83 25.44 0.15
CA LEU A 97 -2.99 25.25 -0.74
C LEU A 97 -4.08 26.30 -0.49
N LEU A 98 -4.34 26.68 0.77
CA LEU A 98 -5.29 27.75 1.09
C LEU A 98 -4.81 29.12 0.58
N GLU A 99 -3.50 29.39 0.65
CA GLU A 99 -2.89 30.61 0.08
C GLU A 99 -3.01 30.65 -1.44
N CYS A 100 -2.77 29.54 -2.11
CA CYS A 100 -2.95 29.42 -3.55
C CYS A 100 -4.41 29.68 -3.97
N ILE A 101 -5.39 29.16 -3.21
CA ILE A 101 -6.82 29.42 -3.45
C ILE A 101 -7.14 30.92 -3.28
N GLU A 102 -6.66 31.55 -2.21
CA GLU A 102 -6.87 32.98 -1.97
C GLU A 102 -6.26 33.85 -3.07
N ARG A 103 -5.02 33.54 -3.47
CA ARG A 103 -4.29 34.28 -4.51
C ARG A 103 -4.97 34.16 -5.87
N ALA A 104 -5.42 32.95 -6.24
CA ALA A 104 -6.16 32.74 -7.48
C ALA A 104 -7.50 33.49 -7.50
N ALA A 105 -8.22 33.49 -6.37
CA ALA A 105 -9.49 34.21 -6.25
C ALA A 105 -9.31 35.74 -6.37
N ASN A 106 -8.26 36.31 -5.78
CA ASN A 106 -7.96 37.74 -5.90
C ASN A 106 -7.46 38.13 -7.29
N ARG A 107 -6.73 37.26 -8.00
CA ARG A 107 -6.35 37.50 -9.40
C ARG A 107 -7.57 37.70 -10.31
N ILE A 108 -8.61 36.87 -10.14
CA ILE A 108 -9.89 36.99 -10.88
C ILE A 108 -10.58 38.34 -10.58
N ILE A 109 -10.40 38.87 -9.38
CA ILE A 109 -10.94 40.18 -8.98
C ILE A 109 -10.13 41.31 -9.63
N ASP A 110 -8.80 41.24 -9.56
CA ASP A 110 -7.87 42.24 -10.09
C ASP A 110 -7.96 42.36 -11.63
N GLU A 111 -8.17 41.23 -12.32
CA GLU A 111 -8.38 41.18 -13.78
C GLU A 111 -9.77 41.65 -14.21
N ASN A 112 -10.66 41.95 -13.25
CA ASN A 112 -12.04 42.38 -13.47
C ASN A 112 -12.82 41.45 -14.41
N ALA A 113 -12.71 40.14 -14.20
CA ALA A 113 -13.31 39.13 -15.07
C ALA A 113 -14.83 39.30 -15.20
N GLU A 114 -15.35 39.19 -16.43
CA GLU A 114 -16.78 39.27 -16.72
C GLU A 114 -17.49 38.01 -16.21
N ILE A 115 -18.60 38.22 -15.47
CA ILE A 115 -19.45 37.14 -14.97
C ILE A 115 -20.71 37.08 -15.81
N VAL A 116 -20.79 36.08 -16.70
CA VAL A 116 -21.91 35.90 -17.62
C VAL A 116 -22.99 35.03 -16.97
N TYR A 117 -24.24 35.48 -16.99
CA TYR A 117 -25.39 34.73 -16.49
C TYR A 117 -26.25 34.19 -17.62
N VAL A 118 -26.52 32.89 -17.60
CA VAL A 118 -27.43 32.25 -18.57
C VAL A 118 -28.56 31.53 -17.85
N GLY A 119 -29.80 31.82 -18.27
CA GLY A 119 -31.00 31.10 -17.88
C GLY A 119 -31.33 30.03 -18.91
N MET A 120 -31.35 28.76 -18.51
CA MET A 120 -31.69 27.66 -19.42
C MET A 120 -32.48 26.55 -18.72
N ALA A 121 -33.18 25.73 -19.50
CA ALA A 121 -33.94 24.63 -18.94
C ALA A 121 -33.00 23.61 -18.29
N ARG A 122 -33.41 23.05 -17.15
CA ARG A 122 -32.58 22.12 -16.38
C ARG A 122 -32.13 20.89 -17.16
N GLU A 123 -33.01 20.36 -17.99
CA GLU A 123 -32.74 19.19 -18.83
C GLU A 123 -31.68 19.53 -19.89
N GLU A 124 -31.79 20.69 -20.53
CA GLU A 124 -30.78 21.19 -21.48
C GLU A 124 -29.42 21.45 -20.81
N ALA A 125 -29.41 21.97 -19.58
CA ALA A 125 -28.18 22.17 -18.81
C ALA A 125 -27.52 20.85 -18.40
N LEU A 126 -28.31 19.85 -17.99
CA LEU A 126 -27.82 18.52 -17.64
C LEU A 126 -27.27 17.78 -18.87
N GLU A 127 -27.90 17.96 -20.03
CA GLU A 127 -27.43 17.40 -21.29
C GLU A 127 -26.16 18.11 -21.78
N ALA A 128 -26.09 19.44 -21.65
CA ALA A 128 -24.97 20.23 -22.13
C ALA A 128 -23.73 20.17 -21.20
N PHE A 129 -23.92 20.09 -19.88
CA PHE A 129 -22.87 20.31 -18.89
C PHE A 129 -22.82 19.23 -17.80
N SER A 130 -23.65 18.17 -17.88
CA SER A 130 -23.83 17.16 -16.84
C SER A 130 -24.22 17.78 -15.47
N ASN A 131 -23.99 17.07 -14.36
CA ASN A 131 -24.17 17.67 -13.04
C ASN A 131 -23.07 18.71 -12.69
N GLY A 132 -22.02 18.82 -13.53
CA GLY A 132 -20.74 19.52 -13.29
C GLY A 132 -20.81 20.99 -12.87
N ILE A 133 -22.00 21.58 -12.93
CA ILE A 133 -22.24 22.99 -12.64
C ILE A 133 -23.34 23.19 -11.60
N LEU A 134 -23.91 22.16 -10.97
CA LEU A 134 -25.12 22.32 -10.13
C LEU A 134 -24.82 22.26 -8.62
N ASP A 135 -25.43 23.16 -7.84
CA ASP A 135 -25.43 23.08 -6.37
C ASP A 135 -26.46 22.03 -5.88
N GLN A 136 -26.28 21.50 -4.67
CA GLN A 136 -27.18 20.55 -4.01
C GLN A 136 -28.65 21.03 -3.97
N SER A 137 -28.89 22.34 -3.82
CA SER A 137 -30.26 22.91 -3.88
C SER A 137 -30.91 22.79 -5.26
N GLN A 138 -30.11 22.84 -6.32
CA GLN A 138 -30.57 22.75 -7.70
C GLN A 138 -30.78 21.30 -8.13
N LEU A 139 -30.17 20.33 -7.43
CA LEU A 139 -30.34 18.90 -7.74
C LEU A 139 -31.66 18.29 -7.23
N LYS A 140 -32.27 18.86 -6.19
CA LYS A 140 -33.52 18.32 -5.62
C LYS A 140 -34.72 19.23 -5.92
N LEU A 141 -35.55 18.82 -6.89
CA LEU A 141 -36.83 19.50 -7.11
C LEU A 141 -37.80 19.24 -5.96
N PRO A 142 -38.61 20.23 -5.56
CA PRO A 142 -39.75 19.98 -4.70
C PRO A 142 -40.71 19.00 -5.38
N LYS A 143 -41.51 18.27 -4.59
CA LYS A 143 -42.46 17.23 -5.09
C LYS A 143 -43.45 17.73 -6.16
N LYS A 144 -43.63 19.05 -6.28
CA LYS A 144 -44.37 19.72 -7.35
C LYS A 144 -43.56 20.96 -7.80
N PRO A 145 -42.67 20.83 -8.79
CA PRO A 145 -41.84 21.94 -9.26
C PRO A 145 -42.66 22.94 -10.06
N LYS A 146 -42.49 24.24 -9.80
CA LYS A 146 -43.00 25.32 -10.65
C LYS A 146 -42.12 25.47 -11.90
N GLU A 147 -42.62 26.16 -12.94
CA GLU A 147 -41.83 26.52 -14.13
C GLU A 147 -40.51 27.21 -13.76
N GLU A 148 -40.55 28.07 -12.76
CA GLU A 148 -39.41 28.79 -12.17
C GLU A 148 -38.33 27.82 -11.62
N ASP A 149 -38.75 26.70 -11.03
CA ASP A 149 -37.88 25.68 -10.43
C ASP A 149 -37.20 24.79 -11.48
N LYS A 150 -37.69 24.83 -12.73
CA LYS A 150 -37.16 24.06 -13.87
C LYS A 150 -36.12 24.83 -14.68
N MET A 151 -35.97 26.13 -14.41
CA MET A 151 -34.99 26.99 -15.04
C MET A 151 -33.76 27.13 -14.14
N LEU A 152 -32.57 26.88 -14.69
CA LEU A 152 -31.31 27.04 -14.00
C LEU A 152 -30.64 28.36 -14.39
N LYS A 153 -29.98 28.97 -13.40
CA LYS A 153 -29.10 30.12 -13.60
C LYS A 153 -27.65 29.66 -13.43
N ILE A 154 -26.83 29.88 -14.45
CA ILE A 154 -25.42 29.50 -14.48
C ILE A 154 -24.60 30.79 -14.55
N ALA A 155 -23.57 30.90 -13.71
CA ALA A 155 -22.59 31.97 -13.77
C ALA A 155 -21.28 31.42 -14.35
N CYS A 156 -20.76 32.06 -15.40
CA CYS A 156 -19.51 31.70 -16.05
C CYS A 156 -18.49 32.83 -15.87
N ILE A 157 -17.28 32.46 -15.45
CA ILE A 157 -16.06 33.26 -15.42
C ILE A 157 -15.09 32.55 -16.39
N ASP A 158 -14.18 33.27 -17.05
CA ASP A 158 -13.28 32.65 -18.02
C ASP A 158 -12.54 31.44 -17.39
N GLY A 159 -12.71 30.26 -17.99
CA GLY A 159 -12.19 28.98 -17.47
C GLY A 159 -12.93 28.33 -16.30
N VAL A 160 -14.04 28.90 -15.80
CA VAL A 160 -14.77 28.40 -14.61
C VAL A 160 -16.28 28.64 -14.72
N SER A 161 -17.11 27.61 -14.51
CA SER A 161 -18.57 27.78 -14.44
C SER A 161 -19.17 27.16 -13.18
N VAL A 162 -20.07 27.89 -12.51
CA VAL A 162 -20.74 27.45 -11.27
C VAL A 162 -22.22 27.83 -11.30
N GLY A 163 -23.09 26.89 -10.91
CA GLY A 163 -24.53 27.08 -10.81
C GLY A 163 -24.91 27.98 -9.64
N VAL A 164 -25.83 28.91 -9.91
CA VAL A 164 -26.24 29.94 -8.95
C VAL A 164 -27.44 29.44 -8.13
N PRO A 165 -27.33 29.28 -6.80
CA PRO A 165 -28.40 28.74 -5.98
C PRO A 165 -29.72 29.53 -6.09
N PRO A 166 -30.88 28.88 -5.94
CA PRO A 166 -32.18 29.57 -5.90
C PRO A 166 -32.24 30.55 -4.73
N GLY A 167 -32.48 31.83 -5.02
CA GLY A 167 -32.57 32.89 -4.00
C GLY A 167 -31.25 33.61 -3.69
N SER A 168 -30.14 33.28 -4.36
CA SER A 168 -28.93 34.10 -4.34
C SER A 168 -29.13 35.36 -5.18
N VAL A 169 -29.13 36.54 -4.53
CA VAL A 169 -28.95 37.81 -5.22
C VAL A 169 -27.45 37.93 -5.49
N VAL A 170 -27.07 37.99 -6.76
CA VAL A 170 -25.67 38.20 -7.18
C VAL A 170 -25.55 39.64 -7.69
N SER A 171 -24.35 40.23 -7.58
CA SER A 171 -24.16 41.66 -7.89
C SER A 171 -24.49 41.95 -9.34
N SER A 172 -25.27 43.00 -9.55
CA SER A 172 -25.93 43.38 -10.80
C SER A 172 -25.01 43.85 -11.93
N THR A 173 -23.69 43.82 -11.71
CA THR A 173 -22.73 44.52 -12.56
C THR A 173 -22.09 43.64 -13.63
N GLY A 174 -22.32 42.33 -13.64
CA GLY A 174 -21.71 41.43 -14.64
C GLY A 174 -20.17 41.40 -14.63
N ALA A 175 -19.53 41.97 -13.61
CA ALA A 175 -18.09 42.02 -13.42
C ALA A 175 -17.74 42.03 -11.92
N SER A 176 -16.53 41.58 -11.57
CA SER A 176 -16.01 41.57 -10.19
C SER A 176 -15.69 42.97 -9.62
N SER A 177 -15.81 44.03 -10.42
CA SER A 177 -15.47 45.45 -10.18
C SER A 177 -15.97 46.15 -8.90
N GLY A 178 -16.75 45.49 -8.05
CA GLY A 178 -17.12 45.99 -6.71
C GLY A 178 -16.45 45.27 -5.54
N MET A 179 -15.76 44.16 -5.80
CA MET A 179 -14.97 43.42 -4.83
C MET A 179 -13.56 44.02 -4.80
N GLY A 180 -13.12 44.47 -3.62
CA GLY A 180 -11.76 44.96 -3.43
C GLY A 180 -10.79 43.80 -3.23
N ARG A 181 -11.06 42.92 -2.26
CA ARG A 181 -10.32 41.66 -2.06
C ARG A 181 -11.11 40.65 -1.25
N ILE A 182 -10.80 39.37 -1.44
CA ILE A 182 -11.21 38.26 -0.58
C ILE A 182 -10.05 37.91 0.35
N GLU A 183 -10.35 37.66 1.61
CA GLU A 183 -9.40 37.13 2.60
C GLU A 183 -9.99 35.87 3.23
N LEU A 184 -9.21 34.79 3.27
CA LEU A 184 -9.57 33.56 3.95
C LEU A 184 -9.20 33.66 5.42
N ASP A 185 -10.14 33.36 6.30
CA ASP A 185 -9.85 33.17 7.72
C ASP A 185 -9.23 31.78 7.88
N LYS A 186 -7.91 31.69 7.67
CA LYS A 186 -7.14 30.42 7.70
C LYS A 186 -7.36 29.64 8.99
N SER A 187 -7.56 30.34 10.12
CA SER A 187 -7.84 29.71 11.42
C SER A 187 -9.17 28.97 11.49
N GLN A 188 -10.11 29.33 10.60
CA GLN A 188 -11.44 28.71 10.48
C GLN A 188 -11.63 27.95 9.16
N CYS A 189 -10.63 27.97 8.29
CA CYS A 189 -10.52 27.07 7.16
C CYS A 189 -9.97 25.73 7.63
N SER A 190 -10.37 24.66 6.96
CA SER A 190 -9.85 23.33 7.29
C SER A 190 -9.86 22.46 6.06
N ILE A 191 -8.72 21.85 5.77
CA ILE A 191 -8.60 20.81 4.77
C ILE A 191 -8.55 19.49 5.52
N THR A 192 -9.51 18.63 5.24
CA THR A 192 -9.49 17.25 5.71
C THR A 192 -9.12 16.41 4.50
N ALA A 193 -7.88 15.98 4.44
CA ALA A 193 -7.35 15.06 3.45
C ALA A 193 -6.45 14.05 4.16
N GLY A 194 -6.42 12.82 3.67
CA GLY A 194 -5.76 11.75 4.42
C GLY A 194 -6.15 10.36 3.99
N LYS A 195 -5.20 9.44 3.86
CA LYS A 195 -5.50 7.99 3.68
C LYS A 195 -6.40 7.43 4.78
N LYS A 196 -6.37 8.02 5.98
CA LYS A 196 -7.24 7.69 7.14
C LYS A 196 -8.53 8.53 7.22
N ALA A 197 -8.68 9.57 6.40
CA ALA A 197 -9.83 10.45 6.42
C ALA A 197 -11.04 9.80 5.72
N ARG A 198 -12.16 9.67 6.43
CA ARG A 198 -13.41 9.07 5.90
C ARG A 198 -14.02 9.85 4.72
N LYS A 199 -13.68 11.14 4.62
CA LYS A 199 -14.11 12.07 3.57
C LYS A 199 -12.99 13.08 3.35
N CYS A 200 -12.77 13.45 2.09
CA CYS A 200 -11.89 14.55 1.74
C CYS A 200 -12.76 15.79 1.58
N ASP A 201 -12.60 16.78 2.46
CA ASP A 201 -13.40 18.00 2.41
C ASP A 201 -12.49 19.22 2.56
N ILE A 202 -12.80 20.26 1.80
CA ILE A 202 -12.27 21.60 2.04
C ILE A 202 -13.36 22.47 2.63
N VAL A 203 -13.09 23.09 3.77
CA VAL A 203 -13.97 24.04 4.43
C VAL A 203 -13.34 25.42 4.32
N ILE A 204 -14.05 26.35 3.69
CA ILE A 204 -13.59 27.71 3.46
C ILE A 204 -14.45 28.67 4.27
N LYS A 205 -13.78 29.47 5.09
CA LYS A 205 -14.32 30.65 5.77
C LYS A 205 -13.65 31.87 5.17
N PHE A 206 -14.43 32.83 4.71
CA PHE A 206 -13.90 34.00 4.01
C PHE A 206 -14.58 35.30 4.44
N ARG A 207 -13.84 36.39 4.26
CA ARG A 207 -14.26 37.78 4.39
C ARG A 207 -14.07 38.48 3.06
N VAL A 208 -14.96 39.42 2.76
CA VAL A 208 -14.86 40.26 1.56
C VAL A 208 -14.67 41.72 1.99
N TYR A 209 -13.68 42.37 1.41
CA TYR A 209 -13.46 43.81 1.52
C TYR A 209 -13.97 44.45 0.23
N PRO A 210 -14.98 45.33 0.28
CA PRO A 210 -15.41 46.11 -0.87
C PRO A 210 -14.26 47.02 -1.35
N ALA A 211 -14.24 47.34 -2.64
CA ALA A 211 -13.35 48.37 -3.16
C ALA A 211 -13.77 49.76 -2.63
N ASP A 212 -12.80 50.65 -2.41
CA ASP A 212 -13.08 52.00 -1.91
C ASP A 212 -14.07 52.72 -2.85
N ASN A 213 -15.19 53.22 -2.28
CA ASN A 213 -16.32 53.93 -2.92
C ASN A 213 -17.54 53.13 -3.45
N VAL A 214 -17.78 51.88 -3.05
CA VAL A 214 -18.99 51.15 -3.47
C VAL A 214 -20.06 51.05 -2.37
N THR A 215 -21.15 51.83 -2.49
CA THR A 215 -22.40 51.61 -1.74
C THR A 215 -23.26 50.54 -2.42
N VAL A 216 -23.47 49.43 -1.72
CA VAL A 216 -24.26 48.27 -2.20
C VAL A 216 -25.72 48.71 -2.42
N THR A 217 -26.14 48.88 -3.67
CA THR A 217 -27.55 49.05 -4.04
C THR A 217 -27.99 47.90 -4.94
N ASP A 218 -29.12 47.28 -4.60
CA ASP A 218 -29.73 46.19 -5.38
C ASP A 218 -30.29 46.74 -6.69
N ALA A 219 -29.67 46.39 -7.82
CA ALA A 219 -30.18 46.65 -9.17
C ALA A 219 -30.35 45.33 -9.96
N MET A 220 -31.20 45.35 -10.99
CA MET A 220 -31.74 44.15 -11.63
C MET A 220 -30.80 43.44 -12.62
N LEU A 221 -30.98 42.11 -12.70
CA LEU A 221 -30.34 41.16 -13.63
C LEU A 221 -30.68 41.46 -15.09
N VAL A 222 -29.68 41.42 -15.99
CA VAL A 222 -29.91 41.36 -17.45
C VAL A 222 -30.40 39.96 -17.80
N ASN A 223 -31.67 39.84 -18.16
CA ASN A 223 -32.30 38.59 -18.58
C ASN A 223 -32.07 38.40 -20.09
N VAL A 224 -31.18 37.49 -20.49
CA VAL A 224 -31.05 37.09 -21.90
C VAL A 224 -32.11 36.02 -22.15
N ASN A 225 -33.24 36.41 -22.74
CA ASN A 225 -34.33 35.47 -23.04
C ASN A 225 -34.04 34.66 -24.30
N SER A 226 -34.40 33.38 -24.22
CA SER A 226 -34.43 32.38 -25.29
C SER A 226 -34.79 32.95 -26.66
N ASN A 227 -33.81 32.96 -27.58
CA ASN A 227 -33.97 32.64 -29.01
C ASN A 227 -32.65 32.68 -29.80
N ASP A 228 -31.55 33.20 -29.25
CA ASP A 228 -30.19 33.07 -29.84
C ASP A 228 -29.26 32.15 -29.03
N ASN A 229 -29.85 31.11 -28.42
CA ASN A 229 -29.16 30.23 -27.46
C ASN A 229 -27.98 29.45 -28.05
N LYS A 230 -27.88 29.23 -29.37
CA LYS A 230 -26.79 28.39 -29.91
C LYS A 230 -25.43 29.07 -29.87
N SER A 231 -25.33 30.37 -30.14
CA SER A 231 -24.05 31.09 -30.20
C SER A 231 -23.41 31.22 -28.80
N ILE A 232 -24.22 31.59 -27.80
CA ILE A 232 -23.76 31.75 -26.41
C ILE A 232 -23.51 30.38 -25.78
N VAL A 233 -24.39 29.40 -25.98
CA VAL A 233 -24.15 28.03 -25.50
C VAL A 233 -22.95 27.41 -26.20
N GLN A 234 -22.68 27.71 -27.48
CA GLN A 234 -21.49 27.23 -28.16
C GLN A 234 -20.24 27.93 -27.62
N LYS A 235 -20.25 29.26 -27.41
CA LYS A 235 -19.14 29.96 -26.73
C LYS A 235 -18.85 29.38 -25.34
N ILE A 236 -19.88 29.12 -24.55
CA ILE A 236 -19.76 28.51 -23.21
C ILE A 236 -19.26 27.08 -23.35
N LYS A 237 -19.79 26.28 -24.28
CA LYS A 237 -19.29 24.93 -24.55
C LYS A 237 -17.83 24.94 -24.97
N ASP A 238 -17.43 25.83 -25.86
CA ASP A 238 -16.05 25.97 -26.35
C ASP A 238 -15.10 26.41 -25.22
N GLN A 239 -15.55 27.30 -24.32
CA GLN A 239 -14.85 27.65 -23.07
C GLN A 239 -14.84 26.52 -22.03
N MET A 240 -15.79 25.57 -22.10
CA MET A 240 -15.94 24.44 -21.17
C MET A 240 -15.36 23.12 -21.69
N VAL A 241 -15.02 23.01 -22.98
CA VAL A 241 -14.33 21.85 -23.58
C VAL A 241 -13.07 21.45 -22.76
N PRO A 242 -12.27 22.41 -22.23
CA PRO A 242 -11.15 22.12 -21.33
C PRO A 242 -11.53 21.40 -20.01
N LEU A 243 -12.74 21.66 -19.49
CA LEU A 243 -13.23 21.09 -18.24
C LEU A 243 -14.02 19.77 -18.42
N LEU A 244 -14.50 19.50 -19.64
CA LEU A 244 -15.41 18.38 -19.93
C LEU A 244 -14.70 17.14 -20.48
N THR A 245 -13.47 17.25 -20.95
CA THR A 245 -12.66 16.11 -21.43
C THR A 245 -11.59 15.75 -20.40
N SER A 246 -11.34 14.44 -20.17
CA SER A 246 -10.25 13.99 -19.29
C SER A 246 -8.89 14.49 -19.76
N ASP A 247 -8.74 14.65 -21.07
CA ASP A 247 -7.44 14.82 -21.72
C ASP A 247 -6.91 16.25 -21.55
N ILE A 248 -7.79 17.26 -21.49
CA ILE A 248 -7.38 18.66 -21.23
C ILE A 248 -7.10 18.89 -19.73
N ARG A 249 -7.88 18.25 -18.84
CA ARG A 249 -7.60 18.23 -17.38
C ARG A 249 -6.24 17.62 -17.05
N MET A 250 -5.73 16.72 -17.91
CA MET A 250 -4.43 16.07 -17.77
C MET A 250 -3.28 16.90 -18.37
N LEU A 251 -3.52 17.71 -19.40
CA LEU A 251 -2.48 18.51 -20.07
C LEU A 251 -2.21 19.85 -19.37
N GLU A 252 -3.24 20.63 -19.02
CA GLU A 252 -3.04 22.01 -18.52
C GLU A 252 -2.78 22.07 -17.00
N GLY A 253 -3.36 21.15 -16.21
CA GLY A 253 -3.12 21.09 -14.76
C GLY A 253 -1.70 20.63 -14.41
N HIS A 254 -1.18 19.65 -15.15
CA HIS A 254 0.20 19.20 -15.01
C HIS A 254 1.19 20.24 -15.53
N GLU A 255 0.95 20.92 -16.65
CA GLU A 255 1.85 21.98 -17.13
C GLU A 255 1.84 23.22 -16.24
N MET A 256 0.67 23.65 -15.74
CA MET A 256 0.58 24.84 -14.88
C MET A 256 1.25 24.60 -13.53
N VAL A 257 1.02 23.44 -12.89
CA VAL A 257 1.67 23.07 -11.61
C VAL A 257 3.16 22.77 -11.80
N LYS A 258 3.57 22.17 -12.92
CA LYS A 258 4.98 21.90 -13.22
C LYS A 258 5.75 23.17 -13.58
N ASN A 259 5.14 24.12 -14.30
CA ASN A 259 5.73 25.43 -14.58
C ASN A 259 5.72 26.34 -13.35
N MET A 260 4.74 26.20 -12.44
CA MET A 260 4.72 26.90 -11.15
C MET A 260 5.72 26.32 -10.15
N LEU A 261 5.83 24.99 -9.99
CA LEU A 261 6.88 24.36 -9.18
C LEU A 261 8.27 24.68 -9.73
N ALA A 262 8.46 24.74 -11.05
CA ALA A 262 9.73 25.14 -11.63
C ALA A 262 10.08 26.61 -11.37
N ALA A 263 9.08 27.51 -11.38
CA ALA A 263 9.26 28.92 -11.05
C ALA A 263 9.49 29.15 -9.54
N GLU A 264 8.88 28.34 -8.68
CA GLU A 264 8.98 28.43 -7.22
C GLU A 264 10.26 27.75 -6.69
N VAL A 265 10.70 26.66 -7.31
CA VAL A 265 12.05 26.10 -7.09
C VAL A 265 13.14 27.05 -7.59
N ALA A 266 12.91 27.76 -8.70
CA ALA A 266 13.83 28.79 -9.18
C ALA A 266 13.84 30.04 -8.28
N ALA A 267 12.67 30.49 -7.78
CA ALA A 267 12.57 31.60 -6.85
C ALA A 267 13.18 31.26 -5.48
N ASN A 268 12.94 30.05 -4.96
CA ASN A 268 13.56 29.56 -3.73
C ASN A 268 15.06 29.35 -3.91
N ALA A 269 15.53 28.88 -5.07
CA ALA A 269 16.96 28.79 -5.36
C ALA A 269 17.63 30.17 -5.48
N GLU A 270 16.94 31.17 -6.04
CA GLU A 270 17.42 32.57 -6.10
C GLU A 270 17.42 33.21 -4.69
N GLU A 271 16.40 32.95 -3.87
CA GLU A 271 16.31 33.41 -2.47
C GLU A 271 17.37 32.73 -1.57
N GLU A 272 17.62 31.43 -1.76
CA GLU A 272 18.71 30.69 -1.10
C GLU A 272 20.08 31.21 -1.57
N ARG A 273 20.22 31.56 -2.86
CA ARG A 273 21.47 32.16 -3.40
C ARG A 273 21.71 33.55 -2.82
N LEU A 274 20.67 34.39 -2.74
CA LEU A 274 20.71 35.70 -2.09
C LEU A 274 20.99 35.58 -0.59
N ARG A 275 20.41 34.61 0.11
CA ARG A 275 20.74 34.30 1.52
C ARG A 275 22.16 33.84 1.70
N LEU A 276 22.70 33.00 0.80
CA LEU A 276 24.10 32.56 0.81
C LEU A 276 25.06 33.71 0.49
N GLU A 277 24.64 34.67 -0.33
CA GLU A 277 25.40 35.87 -0.68
C GLU A 277 25.37 36.90 0.46
N GLU A 278 24.23 37.07 1.14
CA GLU A 278 24.10 37.82 2.40
C GLU A 278 24.87 37.17 3.55
N LEU A 279 24.87 35.83 3.66
CA LEU A 279 25.68 35.10 4.65
C LEU A 279 27.17 35.25 4.34
N LYS A 280 27.58 35.21 3.07
CA LYS A 280 28.98 35.48 2.69
C LYS A 280 29.39 36.90 3.02
N LEU A 281 28.53 37.88 2.76
CA LEU A 281 28.78 39.28 3.13
C LEU A 281 28.81 39.47 4.66
N ALA A 282 27.96 38.75 5.40
CA ALA A 282 27.97 38.73 6.86
C ALA A 282 29.23 38.05 7.42
N MET A 283 29.71 36.96 6.80
CA MET A 283 30.96 36.28 7.16
C MET A 283 32.22 37.08 6.78
N GLU A 284 32.15 37.90 5.73
CA GLU A 284 33.21 38.86 5.40
C GLU A 284 33.23 40.04 6.39
N ASN A 285 32.07 40.46 6.90
CA ASN A 285 31.96 41.49 7.94
C ASN A 285 32.26 40.97 9.36
N GLU A 286 32.07 39.68 9.65
CA GLU A 286 32.44 39.06 10.94
C GLU A 286 33.94 38.73 11.05
N ASN A 287 34.70 38.76 9.95
CA ASN A 287 36.15 38.65 9.98
C ASN A 287 36.86 39.95 10.44
N GLU A 288 36.14 41.03 10.75
CA GLU A 288 36.72 42.24 11.35
C GLU A 288 36.55 42.37 12.87
N ASP A 289 35.75 41.55 13.57
CA ASP A 289 35.59 41.70 15.03
C ASP A 289 35.50 40.36 15.82
N GLY A 290 36.67 39.89 16.25
CA GLY A 290 36.95 39.49 17.65
C GLY A 290 36.18 38.35 18.35
N VAL A 291 36.83 37.18 18.41
CA VAL A 291 36.99 36.23 19.56
C VAL A 291 35.92 36.23 20.67
N VAL A 292 35.31 35.06 20.95
CA VAL A 292 35.24 34.36 22.27
C VAL A 292 34.46 33.03 22.16
N SER A 293 34.92 32.04 22.94
CA SER A 293 34.54 30.63 23.09
C SER A 293 33.13 30.31 23.64
N GLY A 294 32.59 29.11 23.32
CA GLY A 294 31.54 28.44 24.10
C GLY A 294 31.11 27.06 23.56
N GLU A 295 31.13 26.04 24.44
CA GLU A 295 30.71 24.64 24.24
C GLU A 295 29.19 24.47 23.99
N GLY A 296 28.77 23.36 23.36
CA GLY A 296 27.34 23.00 23.28
C GLY A 296 27.02 21.73 22.48
N ASP A 297 26.85 20.63 23.23
CA ASP A 297 26.04 19.41 23.03
C ASP A 297 25.55 18.96 21.64
N ALA A 298 25.88 17.71 21.33
CA ALA A 298 25.26 16.89 20.29
C ALA A 298 24.07 16.09 20.86
N SER A 299 22.88 16.24 20.27
CA SER A 299 21.84 15.20 20.31
C SER A 299 20.79 15.39 19.21
N GLY A 300 20.45 14.29 18.52
CA GLY A 300 19.17 14.13 17.82
C GLY A 300 19.24 13.71 16.35
N GLU A 301 19.71 12.50 16.04
CA GLU A 301 19.34 11.85 14.76
C GLU A 301 17.95 11.21 14.90
N ALA A 302 17.07 11.47 13.93
CA ALA A 302 15.70 11.00 13.88
C ALA A 302 15.63 9.51 13.50
N ASP A 303 15.06 8.69 14.38
CA ASP A 303 14.82 7.25 14.17
C ASP A 303 13.65 7.07 13.19
N SER A 304 13.89 6.48 12.01
CA SER A 304 12.85 6.18 11.02
C SER A 304 11.89 5.10 11.54
N GLU A 305 10.57 5.31 11.44
CA GLU A 305 9.56 4.37 11.97
C GLU A 305 9.59 3.01 11.24
N MET A 306 9.72 1.92 12.00
CA MET A 306 9.80 0.53 11.51
C MET A 306 8.45 0.03 10.94
N VAL A 307 8.44 -0.43 9.69
CA VAL A 307 7.26 -1.03 9.03
C VAL A 307 7.55 -2.45 8.58
N VAL A 308 6.77 -3.44 9.07
CA VAL A 308 6.88 -4.84 8.63
C VAL A 308 5.49 -5.44 8.44
N ASN A 309 5.16 -5.74 7.20
CA ASN A 309 3.93 -6.45 6.80
C ASN A 309 4.21 -7.37 5.60
N ALA A 310 3.18 -8.10 5.13
CA ALA A 310 3.31 -9.06 4.03
C ALA A 310 3.76 -8.46 2.67
N PHE A 311 3.65 -7.13 2.51
CA PHE A 311 3.91 -6.42 1.25
C PHE A 311 5.12 -5.49 1.34
N GLU A 312 5.43 -4.97 2.53
CA GLU A 312 6.44 -3.93 2.75
C GLU A 312 7.26 -4.19 4.03
N VAL A 313 8.56 -4.00 3.90
CA VAL A 313 9.53 -4.05 5.01
C VAL A 313 10.47 -2.84 4.86
N SER A 314 10.43 -1.91 5.81
CA SER A 314 11.26 -0.69 5.81
C SER A 314 11.63 -0.24 7.23
N GLY A 315 12.72 0.53 7.32
CA GLY A 315 13.32 1.00 8.57
C GLY A 315 14.18 -0.04 9.29
N LYS A 316 14.76 0.36 10.44
CA LYS A 316 15.57 -0.50 11.29
C LYS A 316 14.71 -1.57 11.97
N ILE A 317 14.99 -2.84 11.68
CA ILE A 317 14.16 -3.96 12.13
C ILE A 317 14.58 -4.41 13.53
N ASP A 318 13.72 -4.14 14.52
CA ASP A 318 13.83 -4.71 15.86
C ASP A 318 13.03 -6.02 15.94
N TYR A 319 13.75 -7.14 15.82
CA TYR A 319 13.16 -8.48 15.83
C TYR A 319 12.50 -8.85 17.16
N ASN A 320 12.94 -8.30 18.29
CA ASN A 320 12.31 -8.55 19.59
C ASN A 320 10.95 -7.85 19.67
N LYS A 321 10.90 -6.57 19.26
CA LYS A 321 9.63 -5.84 19.13
C LYS A 321 8.66 -6.52 18.17
N LEU A 322 9.15 -7.10 17.06
CA LEU A 322 8.30 -7.89 16.15
C LEU A 322 7.70 -9.11 16.82
N VAL A 323 8.50 -9.85 17.58
CA VAL A 323 8.04 -11.04 18.30
C VAL A 323 6.91 -10.67 19.27
N ASP A 324 7.07 -9.58 20.02
CA ASP A 324 6.06 -9.07 20.94
C ASP A 324 4.81 -8.57 20.21
N ASN A 325 4.96 -7.74 19.18
CA ASN A 325 3.86 -7.17 18.39
C ASN A 325 3.04 -8.25 17.69
N PHE A 326 3.70 -9.29 17.17
CA PHE A 326 3.02 -10.42 16.54
C PHE A 326 2.56 -11.45 17.58
N GLY A 327 3.08 -11.43 18.80
CA GLY A 327 2.78 -12.41 19.85
C GLY A 327 3.30 -13.80 19.52
N SER A 328 4.42 -13.89 18.80
CA SER A 328 5.15 -15.15 18.59
C SER A 328 6.08 -15.41 19.79
N LYS A 329 6.89 -16.47 19.75
CA LYS A 329 7.84 -16.79 20.82
C LYS A 329 9.24 -16.96 20.26
N LEU A 330 10.27 -16.50 20.97
CA LEU A 330 11.65 -16.82 20.64
C LEU A 330 11.89 -18.34 20.73
N ILE A 331 12.90 -18.81 20.00
CA ILE A 331 13.40 -20.18 20.11
C ILE A 331 14.42 -20.20 21.23
N GLU A 332 13.95 -20.53 22.43
CA GLU A 332 14.81 -20.66 23.60
C GLU A 332 15.75 -21.89 23.49
N PRO A 333 16.90 -21.88 24.19
CA PRO A 333 17.87 -22.99 24.16
C PRO A 333 17.26 -24.36 24.42
N GLU A 334 16.29 -24.49 25.33
CA GLU A 334 15.66 -25.78 25.65
C GLU A 334 14.83 -26.32 24.46
N LEU A 335 14.21 -25.42 23.70
CA LEU A 335 13.48 -25.82 22.49
C LEU A 335 14.47 -26.19 21.37
N LEU A 336 15.59 -25.47 21.26
CA LEU A 336 16.65 -25.76 20.31
C LEU A 336 17.26 -27.17 20.52
N GLU A 337 17.64 -27.48 21.76
CA GLU A 337 18.12 -28.81 22.16
C GLU A 337 17.08 -29.91 21.89
N ARG A 338 15.80 -29.59 22.13
CA ARG A 338 14.70 -30.52 21.84
C ARG A 338 14.54 -30.77 20.35
N ILE A 339 14.65 -29.74 19.49
CA ILE A 339 14.63 -29.90 18.04
C ILE A 339 15.81 -30.76 17.60
N GLU A 340 17.01 -30.47 18.08
CA GLU A 340 18.23 -31.23 17.75
C GLU A 340 18.07 -32.72 18.06
N ARG A 341 17.68 -33.05 19.30
CA ARG A 341 17.45 -34.44 19.75
C ARG A 341 16.42 -35.20 18.91
N LEU A 342 15.44 -34.50 18.34
CA LEU A 342 14.36 -35.09 17.55
C LEU A 342 14.67 -35.12 16.03
N THR A 343 15.70 -34.43 15.57
CA THR A 343 16.02 -34.29 14.14
C THR A 343 17.34 -34.97 13.77
N VAL A 344 18.42 -34.66 14.50
CA VAL A 344 19.77 -35.11 14.18
C VAL A 344 19.89 -36.61 14.44
N GLY A 345 20.37 -37.35 13.43
CA GLY A 345 20.54 -38.80 13.50
C GLY A 345 19.25 -39.63 13.44
N ARG A 346 18.06 -39.00 13.32
CA ARG A 346 16.78 -39.70 13.11
C ARG A 346 16.30 -39.69 11.65
N GLY A 347 16.61 -38.62 10.92
CA GLY A 347 16.42 -38.52 9.47
C GLY A 347 17.73 -38.72 8.71
N THR A 348 17.94 -37.95 7.65
CA THR A 348 19.20 -37.96 6.86
C THR A 348 20.11 -36.77 7.17
N VAL A 349 19.78 -35.96 8.18
CA VAL A 349 20.54 -34.75 8.52
C VAL A 349 21.64 -35.04 9.56
N PRO A 350 22.90 -34.63 9.30
CA PRO A 350 24.02 -34.95 10.19
C PRO A 350 24.18 -33.99 11.37
N SER A 351 23.61 -32.78 11.27
CA SER A 351 23.72 -31.75 12.31
C SER A 351 22.52 -30.81 12.29
N LEU A 352 22.34 -30.06 13.38
CA LEU A 352 21.32 -29.02 13.50
C LEU A 352 21.57 -27.93 12.46
N HIS A 353 20.55 -27.47 11.74
CA HIS A 353 20.74 -26.50 10.66
C HIS A 353 21.42 -25.21 11.17
N ARG A 354 22.40 -24.68 10.43
CA ARG A 354 23.11 -23.44 10.80
C ARG A 354 22.16 -22.26 11.06
N PHE A 355 21.03 -22.21 10.35
CA PHE A 355 20.05 -21.14 10.59
C PHE A 355 19.39 -21.20 11.97
N LEU A 356 19.32 -22.37 12.61
CA LEU A 356 18.89 -22.50 13.99
C LEU A 356 20.06 -22.18 14.93
N ARG A 357 21.26 -22.73 14.66
CA ARG A 357 22.47 -22.48 15.47
C ARG A 357 22.86 -21.00 15.53
N ARG A 358 22.60 -20.25 14.46
CA ARG A 358 23.00 -18.84 14.28
C ARG A 358 21.86 -17.84 14.45
N ASP A 359 20.73 -18.27 15.02
CA ASP A 359 19.58 -17.40 15.30
C ASP A 359 19.06 -16.65 14.03
N ILE A 360 19.05 -17.34 12.89
CA ILE A 360 18.46 -16.84 11.64
C ILE A 360 16.98 -17.21 11.61
N PHE A 361 16.64 -18.47 11.92
CA PHE A 361 15.30 -18.84 12.35
C PHE A 361 15.25 -18.68 13.87
N PHE A 362 14.51 -17.67 14.32
CA PHE A 362 14.67 -17.12 15.67
C PHE A 362 13.38 -17.14 16.49
N SER A 363 12.21 -17.15 15.82
CA SER A 363 10.92 -17.18 16.50
C SER A 363 10.00 -18.25 15.93
N ASN A 364 8.96 -18.61 16.69
CA ASN A 364 8.06 -19.71 16.37
C ASN A 364 6.66 -19.52 16.96
N ARG A 365 5.72 -20.37 16.49
CA ARG A 365 4.43 -20.62 17.13
C ARG A 365 4.16 -22.10 17.21
N ASP A 366 3.91 -22.61 18.42
CA ASP A 366 3.54 -24.01 18.65
C ASP A 366 4.58 -25.03 18.13
N MET A 367 5.85 -24.66 17.93
CA MET A 367 6.89 -25.61 17.49
C MET A 367 7.12 -26.73 18.51
N ALA A 368 6.95 -26.43 19.80
CA ALA A 368 6.94 -27.45 20.86
C ALA A 368 5.85 -28.53 20.63
N LYS A 369 4.70 -28.19 20.03
CA LYS A 369 3.65 -29.16 19.71
C LYS A 369 3.99 -30.03 18.50
N ILE A 370 4.79 -29.52 17.56
CA ILE A 370 5.36 -30.35 16.50
C ILE A 370 6.34 -31.35 17.10
N CYS A 371 7.16 -30.93 18.07
CA CYS A 371 8.02 -31.84 18.83
C CYS A 371 7.19 -32.91 19.57
N ASP A 372 6.06 -32.54 20.18
CA ASP A 372 5.13 -33.51 20.78
C ASP A 372 4.58 -34.51 19.74
N CYS A 373 4.28 -34.04 18.51
CA CYS A 373 3.82 -34.91 17.43
C CYS A 373 4.89 -35.92 17.03
N LEU A 374 6.15 -35.49 16.90
CA LEU A 374 7.29 -36.37 16.60
C LEU A 374 7.49 -37.43 17.69
N GLU A 375 7.48 -37.02 18.95
CA GLU A 375 7.64 -37.94 20.09
C GLU A 375 6.50 -38.97 20.18
N GLN A 376 5.31 -38.60 19.73
CA GLN A 376 4.11 -39.46 19.73
C GLN A 376 3.88 -40.19 18.40
N ASN A 377 4.79 -40.07 17.42
CA ASN A 377 4.61 -40.59 16.06
C ASN A 377 3.28 -40.16 15.40
N LYS A 378 2.84 -38.93 15.67
CA LYS A 378 1.67 -38.32 15.02
C LYS A 378 2.09 -37.66 13.70
N PRO A 379 1.41 -37.95 12.59
CA PRO A 379 1.79 -37.41 11.29
C PRO A 379 1.51 -35.90 11.22
N PHE A 380 2.42 -35.20 10.55
CA PHE A 380 2.29 -33.80 10.17
C PHE A 380 2.95 -33.60 8.80
N TYR A 381 2.70 -32.46 8.17
CA TYR A 381 3.30 -32.08 6.90
C TYR A 381 3.87 -30.66 6.96
N LEU A 382 4.76 -30.36 6.03
CA LEU A 382 5.32 -29.04 5.83
C LEU A 382 4.53 -28.28 4.76
N TYR A 383 4.37 -26.98 4.95
CA TYR A 383 3.83 -26.08 3.96
C TYR A 383 4.70 -24.83 3.85
N THR A 384 5.15 -24.51 2.65
CA THR A 384 5.77 -23.21 2.34
C THR A 384 5.27 -22.72 0.97
N GLY A 385 5.68 -21.54 0.53
CA GLY A 385 5.22 -21.02 -0.75
C GLY A 385 6.08 -19.91 -1.32
N ARG A 386 5.81 -19.59 -2.58
CA ARG A 386 6.49 -18.54 -3.34
C ARG A 386 5.51 -17.88 -4.29
N GLY A 387 5.44 -16.57 -4.23
CA GLY A 387 4.74 -15.78 -5.23
C GLY A 387 5.68 -15.38 -6.38
N PRO A 388 5.49 -15.90 -7.60
CA PRO A 388 6.42 -15.74 -8.71
C PRO A 388 6.40 -14.32 -9.28
N SER A 389 7.43 -13.52 -8.99
CA SER A 389 7.48 -12.09 -9.32
C SER A 389 8.49 -11.70 -10.41
N SER A 390 9.40 -12.61 -10.76
CA SER A 390 10.49 -12.42 -11.71
C SER A 390 10.92 -13.76 -12.27
N GLY A 391 11.53 -13.77 -13.47
CA GLY A 391 11.98 -14.99 -14.14
C GLY A 391 13.06 -15.76 -13.38
N ALA A 392 13.87 -15.08 -12.58
CA ALA A 392 14.89 -15.68 -11.72
C ALA A 392 14.64 -15.36 -10.25
N MET A 393 14.90 -16.35 -9.38
CA MET A 393 15.02 -16.15 -7.94
C MET A 393 16.38 -15.51 -7.59
N HIS A 394 16.48 -14.93 -6.38
CA HIS A 394 17.74 -14.46 -5.79
C HIS A 394 18.04 -15.21 -4.50
N LEU A 395 19.26 -15.07 -3.98
CA LEU A 395 19.73 -15.79 -2.80
C LEU A 395 18.80 -15.66 -1.57
N GLY A 396 18.21 -14.48 -1.36
CA GLY A 396 17.23 -14.29 -0.29
C GLY A 396 16.01 -15.21 -0.39
N HIS A 397 15.57 -15.59 -1.60
CA HIS A 397 14.48 -16.53 -1.78
C HIS A 397 14.88 -17.97 -1.43
N LEU A 398 16.17 -18.32 -1.46
CA LEU A 398 16.62 -19.67 -1.10
C LEU A 398 16.54 -19.93 0.41
N VAL A 399 16.62 -18.91 1.26
CA VAL A 399 16.71 -19.09 2.72
C VAL A 399 15.55 -19.94 3.28
N PRO A 400 14.26 -19.66 2.99
CA PRO A 400 13.16 -20.52 3.44
C PRO A 400 13.21 -21.93 2.82
N PHE A 401 13.59 -22.06 1.55
CA PHE A 401 13.60 -23.36 0.86
C PHE A 401 14.73 -24.28 1.34
N LEU A 402 15.94 -23.75 1.56
CA LEU A 402 17.06 -24.49 2.14
C LEU A 402 16.69 -25.04 3.52
N PHE A 403 16.04 -24.22 4.35
CA PHE A 403 15.59 -24.66 5.65
C PHE A 403 14.46 -25.68 5.57
N THR A 404 13.49 -25.46 4.67
CA THR A 404 12.38 -26.40 4.46
C THR A 404 12.89 -27.75 3.97
N LYS A 405 13.89 -27.78 3.09
CA LYS A 405 14.56 -29.00 2.64
C LYS A 405 15.20 -29.73 3.83
N TRP A 406 15.92 -29.00 4.68
CA TRP A 406 16.51 -29.60 5.90
C TRP A 406 15.42 -30.17 6.82
N LEU A 407 14.31 -29.46 7.06
CA LEU A 407 13.19 -29.96 7.84
C LEU A 407 12.58 -31.23 7.22
N GLN A 408 12.41 -31.25 5.90
CA GLN A 408 11.88 -32.41 5.18
C GLN A 408 12.82 -33.63 5.33
N GLN A 409 14.13 -33.41 5.21
CA GLN A 409 15.14 -34.46 5.39
C GLN A 409 15.24 -34.95 6.84
N ALA A 410 15.07 -34.05 7.80
CA ALA A 410 15.10 -34.34 9.22
C ALA A 410 13.88 -35.14 9.68
N PHE A 411 12.69 -34.75 9.22
CA PHE A 411 11.41 -35.35 9.65
C PHE A 411 10.90 -36.45 8.73
N GLN A 412 11.43 -36.54 7.51
CA GLN A 412 10.96 -37.47 6.47
C GLN A 412 9.44 -37.34 6.22
N CYS A 413 8.92 -36.10 6.26
CA CYS A 413 7.49 -35.82 6.15
C CYS A 413 7.08 -35.26 4.78
N PRO A 414 5.78 -35.29 4.44
CA PRO A 414 5.25 -34.68 3.23
C PRO A 414 5.43 -33.15 3.23
N LEU A 415 5.63 -32.58 2.05
CA LEU A 415 5.77 -31.14 1.82
C LEU A 415 4.82 -30.71 0.69
N VAL A 416 4.09 -29.63 0.93
CA VAL A 416 3.34 -28.92 -0.11
C VAL A 416 3.94 -27.53 -0.33
N ILE A 417 4.13 -27.14 -1.59
CA ILE A 417 4.70 -25.84 -1.98
C ILE A 417 3.69 -25.10 -2.85
N GLN A 418 3.18 -23.98 -2.36
CA GLN A 418 2.23 -23.15 -3.08
C GLN A 418 2.95 -22.13 -3.97
N MET A 419 2.54 -22.04 -5.24
CA MET A 419 2.95 -21.00 -6.17
C MET A 419 1.79 -20.03 -6.36
N THR A 420 1.91 -18.83 -5.79
CA THR A 420 0.82 -17.84 -5.73
C THR A 420 0.83 -16.94 -6.97
N ASP A 421 0.71 -17.54 -8.17
CA ASP A 421 0.61 -16.81 -9.44
C ASP A 421 -0.64 -15.94 -9.53
N ASP A 422 -1.76 -16.42 -8.99
CA ASP A 422 -2.99 -15.66 -8.85
C ASP A 422 -2.77 -14.39 -7.99
N GLU A 423 -2.06 -14.47 -6.85
CA GLU A 423 -1.68 -13.32 -6.03
C GLU A 423 -0.89 -12.32 -6.87
N LYS A 424 0.13 -12.78 -7.60
CA LYS A 424 1.02 -11.87 -8.33
C LYS A 424 0.28 -11.17 -9.45
N PHE A 425 -0.61 -11.85 -10.15
CA PHE A 425 -1.52 -11.20 -11.08
C PHE A 425 -2.47 -10.21 -10.38
N LEU A 426 -3.10 -10.60 -9.27
CA LEU A 426 -4.01 -9.73 -8.53
C LEU A 426 -3.32 -8.47 -8.00
N PHE A 427 -2.02 -8.54 -7.70
CA PHE A 427 -1.23 -7.44 -7.15
C PHE A 427 -0.48 -6.60 -8.18
N LYS A 428 0.02 -7.20 -9.24
CA LYS A 428 0.91 -6.57 -10.22
C LYS A 428 0.46 -6.74 -11.68
N GLY A 429 -0.61 -7.49 -11.92
CA GLY A 429 -1.16 -7.68 -13.26
C GLY A 429 -1.65 -6.37 -13.86
N VAL A 430 -1.56 -6.29 -15.17
CA VAL A 430 -1.94 -5.13 -15.96
C VAL A 430 -2.99 -5.53 -16.99
N TYR A 431 -3.81 -4.56 -17.38
CA TYR A 431 -4.74 -4.67 -18.49
C TYR A 431 -4.27 -3.72 -19.58
N ASP A 432 -4.07 -4.26 -20.76
CA ASP A 432 -3.77 -3.55 -21.99
C ASP A 432 -5.00 -3.56 -22.91
N GLU A 433 -5.22 -2.47 -23.63
CA GLU A 433 -6.39 -2.33 -24.51
C GLU A 433 -6.34 -3.22 -25.75
N ILE A 434 -5.13 -3.64 -26.16
CA ILE A 434 -4.87 -4.41 -27.37
C ILE A 434 -4.61 -5.88 -27.03
N GLU A 435 -3.70 -6.13 -26.10
CA GLU A 435 -3.22 -7.48 -25.76
C GLU A 435 -4.06 -8.17 -24.66
N GLY A 436 -4.93 -7.43 -23.96
CA GLY A 436 -5.75 -7.97 -22.88
C GLY A 436 -5.03 -7.96 -21.54
N ASP A 437 -5.14 -9.03 -20.75
CA ASP A 437 -4.42 -9.15 -19.48
C ASP A 437 -3.13 -9.98 -19.62
N ASN A 438 -2.27 -9.91 -18.61
CA ASN A 438 -1.02 -10.66 -18.57
C ASN A 438 -1.03 -11.81 -17.54
N LEU A 439 -2.16 -12.46 -17.30
CA LEU A 439 -2.25 -13.58 -16.36
C LEU A 439 -1.29 -14.73 -16.72
N ASP A 440 -1.23 -15.08 -18.01
CA ASP A 440 -0.39 -16.17 -18.52
C ASP A 440 1.10 -15.91 -18.31
N TYR A 441 1.53 -14.64 -18.23
CA TYR A 441 2.90 -14.28 -17.86
C TYR A 441 3.23 -14.77 -16.45
N PHE A 442 2.34 -14.59 -15.47
CA PHE A 442 2.56 -15.08 -14.11
C PHE A 442 2.53 -16.61 -14.02
N ALA A 443 1.67 -17.27 -14.81
CA ALA A 443 1.67 -18.73 -14.93
C ALA A 443 3.01 -19.24 -15.51
N GLN A 444 3.60 -18.53 -16.48
CA GLN A 444 4.93 -18.88 -17.00
C GLN A 444 6.03 -18.64 -15.96
N LEU A 445 5.95 -17.56 -15.17
CA LEU A 445 6.88 -17.34 -14.06
C LEU A 445 6.79 -18.43 -13.00
N THR A 446 5.61 -19.03 -12.77
CA THR A 446 5.45 -20.21 -11.91
C THR A 446 6.34 -21.35 -12.38
N ILE A 447 6.35 -21.67 -13.68
CA ILE A 447 7.18 -22.75 -14.24
C ILE A 447 8.68 -22.45 -14.03
N GLU A 448 9.13 -21.23 -14.31
CA GLU A 448 10.54 -20.86 -14.11
C GLU A 448 10.98 -20.87 -12.65
N ASN A 449 10.13 -20.39 -11.73
CA ASN A 449 10.43 -20.42 -10.29
C ASN A 449 10.33 -21.85 -9.74
N ALA A 450 9.45 -22.70 -10.28
CA ALA A 450 9.37 -24.10 -9.91
C ALA A 450 10.67 -24.85 -10.25
N LYS A 451 11.32 -24.54 -11.38
CA LYS A 451 12.65 -25.09 -11.70
C LYS A 451 13.70 -24.76 -10.64
N ASP A 452 13.72 -23.51 -10.17
CA ASP A 452 14.60 -23.10 -9.07
C ASP A 452 14.27 -23.84 -7.77
N ILE A 453 12.99 -23.99 -7.43
CA ILE A 453 12.58 -24.71 -6.21
C ILE A 453 12.96 -26.19 -6.28
N ILE A 454 12.72 -26.86 -7.40
CA ILE A 454 13.12 -28.26 -7.64
C ILE A 454 14.64 -28.40 -7.53
N ALA A 455 15.39 -27.45 -8.08
CA ALA A 455 16.85 -27.42 -8.00
C ALA A 455 17.40 -27.24 -6.57
N CYS A 456 16.58 -26.88 -5.58
CA CYS A 456 16.99 -26.95 -4.17
C CYS A 456 17.27 -28.41 -3.71
N GLY A 457 16.67 -29.40 -4.36
CA GLY A 457 16.86 -30.83 -4.04
C GLY A 457 15.96 -31.35 -2.92
N PHE A 458 14.66 -31.04 -2.99
CA PHE A 458 13.64 -31.67 -2.14
C PHE A 458 13.46 -33.16 -2.45
N ILE A 459 12.81 -33.91 -1.56
CA ILE A 459 12.50 -35.34 -1.77
C ILE A 459 11.32 -35.46 -2.75
N PRO A 460 11.51 -35.94 -4.00
CA PRO A 460 10.48 -35.88 -5.04
C PRO A 460 9.20 -36.64 -4.66
N ASP A 461 9.34 -37.83 -4.06
CA ASP A 461 8.22 -38.68 -3.66
C ASP A 461 7.38 -38.10 -2.50
N LYS A 462 7.93 -37.10 -1.80
CA LYS A 462 7.29 -36.46 -0.64
C LYS A 462 6.99 -34.99 -0.86
N THR A 463 7.05 -34.50 -2.09
CA THR A 463 6.87 -33.07 -2.40
C THR A 463 5.82 -32.87 -3.47
N PHE A 464 4.83 -32.04 -3.18
CA PHE A 464 3.83 -31.58 -4.13
C PHE A 464 3.94 -30.07 -4.29
N LEU A 465 4.32 -29.63 -5.49
CA LEU A 465 4.35 -28.21 -5.87
C LEU A 465 3.07 -27.91 -6.65
N PHE A 466 2.43 -26.76 -6.47
CA PHE A 466 1.21 -26.46 -7.22
C PHE A 466 1.06 -24.97 -7.51
N SER A 467 0.54 -24.67 -8.70
CA SER A 467 0.02 -23.35 -9.07
C SER A 467 -1.34 -23.14 -8.42
N ASP A 468 -1.57 -21.94 -7.89
CA ASP A 468 -2.90 -21.59 -7.40
C ASP A 468 -3.91 -21.54 -8.55
N LEU A 469 -3.55 -20.99 -9.72
CA LEU A 469 -4.42 -20.99 -10.90
C LEU A 469 -4.89 -22.40 -11.30
N ASP A 470 -4.04 -23.41 -11.16
CA ASP A 470 -4.38 -24.80 -11.50
C ASP A 470 -5.09 -25.55 -10.37
N TYR A 471 -4.65 -25.37 -9.11
CA TYR A 471 -5.07 -26.22 -7.99
C TYR A 471 -6.21 -25.63 -7.15
N VAL A 472 -6.51 -24.33 -7.25
CA VAL A 472 -7.51 -23.65 -6.41
C VAL A 472 -8.88 -24.34 -6.48
N GLY A 473 -9.25 -24.93 -7.62
CA GLY A 473 -10.50 -25.69 -7.77
C GLY A 473 -10.64 -26.86 -6.79
N LYS A 474 -9.53 -27.49 -6.40
CA LYS A 474 -9.48 -28.57 -5.39
C LYS A 474 -9.56 -28.01 -3.96
N MET A 475 -8.89 -26.88 -3.71
CA MET A 475 -8.86 -26.22 -2.41
C MET A 475 -10.13 -25.39 -2.12
N TYR A 476 -10.94 -25.09 -3.14
CA TYR A 476 -12.09 -24.19 -3.07
C TYR A 476 -13.05 -24.48 -1.90
N PRO A 477 -13.40 -25.74 -1.55
CA PRO A 477 -14.22 -26.01 -0.38
C PRO A 477 -13.59 -25.54 0.94
N THR A 478 -12.27 -25.64 1.09
CA THR A 478 -11.55 -25.11 2.27
C THR A 478 -11.57 -23.58 2.22
N ILE A 479 -11.27 -22.97 1.08
CA ILE A 479 -11.25 -21.51 0.88
C ILE A 479 -12.61 -20.89 1.25
N VAL A 480 -13.72 -21.47 0.79
CA VAL A 480 -15.08 -20.99 1.13
C VAL A 480 -15.35 -21.03 2.64
N ARG A 481 -14.86 -22.06 3.35
CA ARG A 481 -15.00 -22.13 4.81
C ARG A 481 -14.21 -21.02 5.51
N ILE A 482 -13.03 -20.68 4.98
CA ILE A 482 -12.20 -19.59 5.50
C ILE A 482 -12.86 -18.24 5.22
N TRP A 483 -13.31 -17.96 3.99
CA TRP A 483 -14.07 -16.75 3.66
C TRP A 483 -15.33 -16.60 4.51
N LYS A 484 -16.00 -17.69 4.87
CA LYS A 484 -17.15 -17.64 5.78
C LYS A 484 -16.76 -17.26 7.22
N ALA A 485 -15.54 -17.62 7.64
CA ALA A 485 -15.06 -17.44 9.01
C ALA A 485 -14.35 -16.10 9.25
N VAL A 486 -13.86 -15.45 8.19
CA VAL A 486 -13.08 -14.21 8.25
C VAL A 486 -13.91 -13.05 7.69
N THR A 487 -14.00 -11.95 8.43
CA THR A 487 -14.73 -10.74 7.98
C THR A 487 -13.82 -9.82 7.18
N SER A 488 -14.37 -9.01 6.27
CA SER A 488 -13.60 -7.98 5.56
C SER A 488 -12.90 -7.01 6.51
N ASN A 489 -13.52 -6.67 7.65
CA ASN A 489 -12.87 -5.83 8.68
C ASN A 489 -11.61 -6.50 9.25
N THR A 490 -11.65 -7.81 9.48
CA THR A 490 -10.50 -8.59 9.94
C THR A 490 -9.38 -8.54 8.91
N VAL A 491 -9.69 -8.82 7.64
CA VAL A 491 -8.72 -8.77 6.53
C VAL A 491 -8.13 -7.37 6.36
N ASN A 492 -8.96 -6.33 6.36
CA ASN A 492 -8.51 -4.94 6.25
C ASN A 492 -7.60 -4.52 7.42
N ASN A 493 -7.91 -4.94 8.64
CA ASN A 493 -7.09 -4.61 9.81
C ASN A 493 -5.73 -5.34 9.81
N ILE A 494 -5.67 -6.57 9.29
CA ILE A 494 -4.44 -7.37 9.26
C ILE A 494 -3.53 -6.95 8.10
N PHE A 495 -4.11 -6.73 6.91
CA PHE A 495 -3.38 -6.53 5.67
C PHE A 495 -3.41 -5.09 5.14
N GLY A 496 -4.10 -4.17 5.82
CA GLY A 496 -4.11 -2.75 5.49
C GLY A 496 -4.94 -2.35 4.26
N PHE A 497 -5.88 -3.19 3.82
CA PHE A 497 -6.73 -2.84 2.68
C PHE A 497 -7.73 -1.72 3.02
N ASP A 498 -7.80 -0.70 2.18
CA ASP A 498 -8.53 0.56 2.41
C ASP A 498 -9.78 0.71 1.53
N GLY A 499 -10.21 -0.39 0.90
CA GLY A 499 -11.39 -0.44 0.03
C GLY A 499 -11.15 -0.05 -1.44
N SER A 500 -9.93 0.38 -1.83
CA SER A 500 -9.56 0.47 -3.26
C SER A 500 -8.85 -0.78 -3.80
N ALA A 501 -8.47 -1.72 -2.91
CA ALA A 501 -7.97 -3.02 -3.34
C ALA A 501 -9.06 -3.78 -4.12
N ASN A 502 -8.68 -4.40 -5.24
CA ASN A 502 -9.62 -5.24 -5.99
C ASN A 502 -10.13 -6.40 -5.12
N ILE A 503 -11.30 -6.94 -5.45
CA ILE A 503 -11.96 -7.98 -4.65
C ILE A 503 -11.09 -9.24 -4.49
N GLY A 504 -10.22 -9.53 -5.46
CA GLY A 504 -9.28 -10.65 -5.40
C GLY A 504 -8.22 -10.45 -4.32
N LYS A 505 -7.61 -9.27 -4.21
CA LYS A 505 -6.65 -8.94 -3.12
C LYS A 505 -7.25 -9.16 -1.73
N VAL A 506 -8.50 -8.74 -1.54
CA VAL A 506 -9.21 -8.88 -0.26
C VAL A 506 -9.59 -10.35 0.01
N ALA A 507 -9.83 -11.14 -1.03
CA ALA A 507 -10.18 -12.55 -0.92
C ALA A 507 -8.95 -13.47 -0.80
N PHE A 508 -7.81 -13.07 -1.35
CA PHE A 508 -6.58 -13.86 -1.45
C PHE A 508 -6.06 -14.45 -0.13
N PRO A 509 -6.12 -13.76 1.03
CA PRO A 509 -5.63 -14.34 2.29
C PRO A 509 -6.23 -15.72 2.64
N ALA A 510 -7.43 -16.03 2.15
CA ALA A 510 -8.01 -17.37 2.34
C ALA A 510 -7.37 -18.45 1.47
N ILE A 511 -6.85 -18.08 0.29
CA ILE A 511 -6.13 -18.97 -0.63
C ILE A 511 -4.79 -19.36 0.00
N GLN A 512 -4.03 -18.41 0.54
CA GLN A 512 -2.80 -18.70 1.28
C GLN A 512 -3.04 -19.43 2.62
N ALA A 513 -4.20 -19.21 3.26
CA ALA A 513 -4.56 -19.93 4.48
C ALA A 513 -4.96 -21.40 4.21
N ALA A 514 -5.54 -21.70 3.05
CA ALA A 514 -6.12 -23.02 2.76
C ALA A 514 -5.11 -24.19 2.80
N PRO A 515 -3.87 -24.06 2.29
CA PRO A 515 -2.86 -25.12 2.38
C PRO A 515 -2.44 -25.47 3.82
N SER A 516 -2.77 -24.63 4.82
CA SER A 516 -2.55 -24.96 6.24
C SER A 516 -3.48 -26.07 6.75
N PHE A 517 -4.49 -26.46 5.97
CA PHE A 517 -5.42 -27.51 6.33
C PHE A 517 -5.29 -28.70 5.37
N PRO A 518 -5.12 -29.94 5.88
CA PRO A 518 -4.97 -31.11 5.02
C PRO A 518 -6.22 -31.43 4.20
N SER A 519 -7.38 -30.85 4.54
CA SER A 519 -8.61 -30.96 3.73
C SER A 519 -8.48 -30.33 2.33
N SER A 520 -7.49 -29.46 2.12
CA SER A 520 -7.17 -28.88 0.81
C SER A 520 -6.46 -29.86 -0.12
N PHE A 521 -5.97 -30.98 0.42
CA PHE A 521 -5.12 -31.96 -0.27
C PHE A 521 -5.68 -33.39 -0.15
N PRO A 522 -6.92 -33.66 -0.61
CA PRO A 522 -7.58 -34.93 -0.36
C PRO A 522 -6.89 -36.13 -1.03
N VAL A 523 -6.22 -35.93 -2.17
CA VAL A 523 -5.41 -36.96 -2.84
C VAL A 523 -3.96 -36.90 -2.38
N VAL A 524 -3.39 -35.68 -2.34
CA VAL A 524 -1.96 -35.46 -2.05
C VAL A 524 -1.58 -35.90 -0.65
N LEU A 525 -2.36 -35.50 0.35
CA LEU A 525 -2.21 -35.95 1.74
C LEU A 525 -3.24 -37.04 2.07
N GLY A 526 -3.68 -37.78 1.05
CA GLY A 526 -4.64 -38.86 1.16
C GLY A 526 -4.01 -40.22 0.99
N THR A 527 -4.50 -41.21 1.75
CA THR A 527 -4.10 -42.62 1.59
C THR A 527 -4.88 -43.26 0.44
N GLY A 528 -4.36 -43.12 -0.79
CA GLY A 528 -4.48 -44.05 -1.94
C GLY A 528 -5.85 -44.54 -2.47
N SER A 529 -6.97 -44.39 -1.77
CA SER A 529 -8.29 -44.92 -2.20
C SER A 529 -9.05 -44.02 -3.19
N SER A 530 -8.41 -42.94 -3.64
CA SER A 530 -9.03 -41.89 -4.46
C SER A 530 -8.63 -41.94 -5.94
N LEU A 531 -7.89 -42.95 -6.40
CA LEU A 531 -7.42 -43.04 -7.78
C LEU A 531 -8.26 -44.01 -8.62
N THR A 532 -9.55 -43.72 -8.78
CA THR A 532 -10.30 -43.93 -10.04
C THR A 532 -11.65 -43.24 -9.90
N ARG A 533 -11.89 -42.24 -10.74
CA ARG A 533 -13.21 -41.62 -10.95
C ARG A 533 -14.06 -42.44 -11.92
N ASP A 534 -13.77 -43.75 -12.04
CA ASP A 534 -14.55 -44.67 -12.84
C ASP A 534 -15.75 -45.17 -12.03
N ALA A 535 -16.89 -45.19 -12.71
CA ALA A 535 -18.21 -45.28 -12.15
C ALA A 535 -18.45 -46.56 -11.32
N GLY A 536 -18.68 -46.37 -10.02
CA GLY A 536 -19.34 -47.38 -9.19
C GLY A 536 -18.62 -47.70 -7.88
N SER A 537 -18.87 -46.89 -6.86
CA SER A 537 -18.58 -47.17 -5.44
C SER A 537 -17.12 -47.02 -4.96
N THR A 538 -16.80 -45.85 -4.40
CA THR A 538 -15.78 -45.67 -3.37
C THR A 538 -16.17 -44.53 -2.43
N SER A 539 -17.03 -44.79 -1.44
CA SER A 539 -17.13 -43.91 -0.28
C SER A 539 -15.89 -44.10 0.57
N LEU A 540 -15.07 -43.05 0.69
CA LEU A 540 -14.07 -42.94 1.75
C LEU A 540 -14.72 -43.36 3.08
N THR A 541 -14.08 -44.25 3.83
CA THR A 541 -14.59 -44.58 5.16
C THR A 541 -14.55 -43.31 6.01
N LYS A 542 -15.48 -43.16 6.96
CA LYS A 542 -15.44 -42.02 7.90
C LYS A 542 -14.09 -41.95 8.63
N GLU A 543 -13.46 -43.09 8.87
CA GLU A 543 -12.15 -43.19 9.54
C GLU A 543 -11.01 -42.60 8.70
N ASP A 544 -10.96 -42.88 7.40
CA ASP A 544 -9.93 -42.31 6.49
C ASP A 544 -10.06 -40.79 6.35
N ILE A 545 -11.31 -40.30 6.24
CA ILE A 545 -11.61 -38.86 6.22
C ILE A 545 -11.16 -38.18 7.52
N ILE A 546 -11.38 -38.83 8.67
CA ILE A 546 -10.99 -38.30 9.98
C ILE A 546 -9.47 -38.33 10.17
N LYS A 547 -8.78 -39.37 9.69
CA LYS A 547 -7.34 -39.53 9.82
C LYS A 547 -6.58 -38.48 8.99
N ASN A 548 -6.95 -38.26 7.72
CA ASN A 548 -6.33 -37.24 6.89
C ASN A 548 -6.61 -35.81 7.39
N ARG A 549 -7.79 -35.57 7.99
CA ARG A 549 -8.14 -34.26 8.57
C ARG A 549 -7.43 -33.91 9.88
N ASN A 550 -6.62 -34.81 10.43
CA ASN A 550 -5.94 -34.65 11.72
C ASN A 550 -4.42 -34.44 11.62
N MET A 551 -3.86 -34.32 10.42
CA MET A 551 -2.45 -34.01 10.25
C MET A 551 -2.16 -32.55 10.66
N ALA A 552 -1.16 -32.35 11.51
CA ALA A 552 -0.67 -31.01 11.82
C ALA A 552 0.10 -30.42 10.63
N CYS A 553 0.19 -29.09 10.58
CA CYS A 553 0.93 -28.35 9.57
C CYS A 553 2.03 -27.53 10.26
N LEU A 554 3.25 -27.58 9.72
CA LEU A 554 4.37 -26.70 10.11
C LEU A 554 4.75 -25.82 8.92
N VAL A 555 4.77 -24.50 9.14
CA VAL A 555 5.06 -23.49 8.13
C VAL A 555 6.41 -22.81 8.43
N PRO A 556 7.49 -23.17 7.71
CA PRO A 556 8.70 -22.36 7.65
C PRO A 556 8.53 -21.17 6.69
N CYS A 557 8.68 -19.96 7.20
CA CYS A 557 8.57 -18.74 6.41
C CYS A 557 9.42 -17.59 7.00
N ALA A 558 9.59 -16.51 6.25
CA ALA A 558 10.06 -15.25 6.85
C ALA A 558 8.95 -14.61 7.70
N ILE A 559 9.32 -13.76 8.65
CA ILE A 559 8.38 -13.19 9.64
C ILE A 559 7.29 -12.30 9.04
N ASP A 560 7.51 -11.72 7.84
CA ASP A 560 6.51 -10.92 7.10
C ASP A 560 5.26 -11.71 6.71
N GLN A 561 5.34 -13.04 6.66
CA GLN A 561 4.21 -13.91 6.31
C GLN A 561 3.34 -14.29 7.51
N ASP A 562 3.78 -14.02 8.75
CA ASP A 562 3.03 -14.33 9.97
C ASP A 562 1.59 -13.77 9.99
N PRO A 563 1.28 -12.56 9.46
CA PRO A 563 -0.09 -12.04 9.40
C PRO A 563 -1.11 -13.01 8.74
N TYR A 564 -0.72 -13.70 7.66
CA TYR A 564 -1.58 -14.72 7.01
C TYR A 564 -1.89 -15.88 7.94
N PHE A 565 -0.87 -16.36 8.66
CA PHE A 565 -1.02 -17.53 9.51
C PHE A 565 -1.61 -17.20 10.87
N ARG A 566 -1.43 -15.97 11.37
CA ARG A 566 -2.17 -15.46 12.53
C ARG A 566 -3.67 -15.46 12.26
N MET A 567 -4.10 -14.92 11.12
CA MET A 567 -5.50 -14.99 10.67
C MET A 567 -5.97 -16.45 10.56
N THR A 568 -5.15 -17.32 9.96
CA THR A 568 -5.45 -18.75 9.80
C THR A 568 -5.66 -19.46 11.14
N ARG A 569 -4.79 -19.19 12.12
CA ARG A 569 -4.84 -19.78 13.47
C ARG A 569 -6.06 -19.34 14.27
N ASP A 570 -6.54 -18.12 14.06
CA ASP A 570 -7.73 -17.60 14.74
C ASP A 570 -9.01 -18.34 14.31
N ILE A 571 -9.10 -18.75 13.05
CA ILE A 571 -10.27 -19.45 12.49
C ILE A 571 -10.14 -20.98 12.48
N ALA A 572 -8.93 -21.52 12.66
CA ALA A 572 -8.61 -22.93 12.51
C ALA A 572 -9.53 -23.90 13.26
N HIS A 573 -9.91 -23.55 14.50
CA HIS A 573 -10.77 -24.38 15.36
C HIS A 573 -12.18 -24.62 14.77
N LYS A 574 -12.60 -23.83 13.77
CA LYS A 574 -13.87 -23.99 13.05
C LYS A 574 -13.76 -24.98 11.88
N LEU A 575 -12.54 -25.27 11.40
CA LEU A 575 -12.30 -26.03 10.17
C LEU A 575 -11.92 -27.49 10.40
N VAL A 576 -11.41 -27.82 11.59
CA VAL A 576 -10.94 -29.17 11.92
C VAL A 576 -11.75 -29.79 13.08
N PRO A 577 -11.76 -31.12 13.23
CA PRO A 577 -12.35 -31.75 14.41
C PRO A 577 -11.56 -31.43 15.69
N LYS A 578 -12.24 -31.53 16.85
CA LYS A 578 -11.62 -31.32 18.18
C LYS A 578 -10.47 -32.29 18.49
N THR A 579 -10.39 -33.41 17.77
CA THR A 579 -9.33 -34.41 17.92
C THR A 579 -8.02 -34.02 17.24
N HIS A 580 -8.00 -32.93 16.47
CA HIS A 580 -6.79 -32.44 15.82
C HIS A 580 -5.73 -32.03 16.86
N PRO A 581 -4.46 -32.48 16.74
CA PRO A 581 -3.43 -32.31 17.79
C PRO A 581 -3.14 -30.85 18.13
N LEU A 582 -3.19 -29.95 17.15
CA LEU A 582 -3.00 -28.50 17.34
C LEU A 582 -4.31 -27.69 17.30
N GLY A 583 -5.48 -28.34 17.32
CA GLY A 583 -6.77 -27.64 17.15
C GLY A 583 -6.89 -26.91 15.80
N GLY A 584 -6.20 -27.43 14.78
CA GLY A 584 -6.14 -26.91 13.41
C GLY A 584 -5.15 -25.77 13.20
N LYS A 585 -4.54 -25.27 14.28
CA LYS A 585 -3.63 -24.14 14.18
C LYS A 585 -2.33 -24.60 13.51
N PRO A 586 -1.92 -24.03 12.36
CA PRO A 586 -0.59 -24.31 11.82
C PRO A 586 0.47 -23.84 12.82
N ALA A 587 1.49 -24.67 13.03
CA ALA A 587 2.72 -24.26 13.71
C ALA A 587 3.57 -23.43 12.74
N LEU A 588 4.37 -22.52 13.27
CA LEU A 588 5.23 -21.65 12.48
C LEU A 588 6.65 -21.62 13.03
N ILE A 589 7.60 -21.39 12.13
CA ILE A 589 8.97 -21.06 12.47
C ILE A 589 9.46 -19.97 11.51
N HIS A 590 9.93 -18.86 12.09
CA HIS A 590 10.17 -17.61 11.34
C HIS A 590 11.66 -17.32 11.18
N SER A 591 12.05 -16.97 9.96
CA SER A 591 13.37 -16.41 9.69
C SER A 591 13.40 -14.89 9.83
N LYS A 592 14.58 -14.36 10.13
CA LYS A 592 14.97 -12.98 9.88
C LYS A 592 14.97 -12.71 8.36
N PHE A 593 14.95 -11.44 7.98
CA PHE A 593 15.09 -11.05 6.58
C PHE A 593 16.52 -11.25 6.10
N PHE A 594 16.67 -11.62 4.83
CA PHE A 594 17.96 -11.65 4.17
C PHE A 594 18.31 -10.22 3.69
N PRO A 595 19.43 -9.64 4.15
CA PRO A 595 19.73 -8.22 3.92
C PRO A 595 20.08 -7.93 2.45
N PRO A 596 19.69 -6.75 1.90
CA PRO A 596 20.11 -6.31 0.57
C PRO A 596 21.62 -6.02 0.51
N LEU A 597 22.17 -5.87 -0.70
CA LEU A 597 23.59 -5.56 -0.87
C LEU A 597 23.97 -4.18 -0.29
N GLN A 598 23.11 -3.18 -0.43
CA GLN A 598 23.39 -1.80 -0.08
C GLN A 598 23.38 -1.51 1.43
N GLY A 599 22.94 -2.45 2.27
CA GLY A 599 22.90 -2.25 3.72
C GLY A 599 22.33 -3.45 4.47
N ALA A 600 22.65 -3.54 5.76
CA ALA A 600 22.14 -4.59 6.64
C ALA A 600 20.66 -4.44 7.00
N GLU A 601 20.05 -3.29 6.67
CA GLU A 601 18.65 -2.98 6.94
C GLU A 601 17.77 -3.17 5.69
N GLY A 602 16.52 -3.58 5.92
CA GLY A 602 15.54 -3.83 4.85
C GLY A 602 15.53 -5.26 4.30
N LYS A 603 14.81 -5.44 3.19
CA LYS A 603 14.61 -6.72 2.50
C LYS A 603 15.07 -6.60 1.05
N MET A 604 15.83 -7.59 0.59
CA MET A 604 16.23 -7.67 -0.81
C MET A 604 15.02 -7.66 -1.76
N SER A 605 15.06 -6.79 -2.78
CA SER A 605 13.99 -6.67 -3.78
C SER A 605 14.48 -7.05 -5.16
N SER A 606 13.69 -7.84 -5.88
CA SER A 606 13.97 -8.18 -7.28
C SER A 606 13.79 -7.00 -8.25
N SER A 607 13.34 -5.82 -7.76
CA SER A 607 13.14 -4.61 -8.57
C SER A 607 14.42 -3.82 -8.83
N ASP A 608 15.47 -4.01 -8.03
CA ASP A 608 16.80 -3.43 -8.26
C ASP A 608 17.80 -4.55 -8.47
N SER A 609 18.31 -4.66 -9.71
CA SER A 609 19.25 -5.70 -10.10
C SER A 609 20.59 -5.63 -9.37
N ASN A 610 20.97 -4.46 -8.86
CA ASN A 610 22.20 -4.26 -8.10
C ASN A 610 22.02 -4.49 -6.61
N SER A 611 20.78 -4.65 -6.12
CA SER A 611 20.47 -4.94 -4.72
C SER A 611 20.56 -6.41 -4.35
N ALA A 612 20.64 -7.28 -5.35
CA ALA A 612 20.51 -8.72 -5.20
C ALA A 612 21.50 -9.51 -6.07
N VAL A 613 21.91 -10.67 -5.54
CA VAL A 613 22.55 -11.73 -6.34
C VAL A 613 21.49 -12.74 -6.76
N PHE A 614 21.28 -12.85 -8.07
CA PHE A 614 20.31 -13.77 -8.68
C PHE A 614 20.94 -15.15 -8.89
N LEU A 615 20.10 -16.18 -8.92
CA LEU A 615 20.54 -17.56 -9.17
C LEU A 615 21.01 -17.78 -10.62
N THR A 616 20.76 -16.80 -11.49
CA THR A 616 21.22 -16.76 -12.88
C THR A 616 22.45 -15.88 -13.10
N ASP A 617 22.97 -15.21 -12.06
CA ASP A 617 24.17 -14.38 -12.19
C ASP A 617 25.38 -15.26 -12.53
N SER A 618 26.29 -14.74 -13.35
CA SER A 618 27.57 -15.40 -13.63
C SER A 618 28.57 -15.21 -12.48
N THR A 619 29.60 -16.04 -12.47
CA THR A 619 30.73 -16.01 -11.54
C THR A 619 31.39 -14.62 -11.46
N GLU A 620 31.47 -13.90 -12.59
CA GLU A 620 31.98 -12.53 -12.69
C GLU A 620 30.97 -11.52 -12.13
N GLU A 621 29.69 -11.70 -12.43
CA GLU A 621 28.64 -10.78 -12.01
C GLU A 621 28.42 -10.82 -10.49
N ILE A 622 28.50 -12.02 -9.89
CA ILE A 622 28.53 -12.20 -8.43
C ILE A 622 29.70 -11.42 -7.83
N GLU A 623 30.91 -11.59 -8.37
CA GLU A 623 32.11 -10.92 -7.87
C GLU A 623 31.99 -9.39 -7.98
N ARG A 624 31.52 -8.90 -9.13
CA ARG A 624 31.26 -7.47 -9.37
C ARG A 624 30.27 -6.92 -8.35
N LYS A 625 29.12 -7.60 -8.17
CA LYS A 625 28.08 -7.19 -7.22
C LYS A 625 28.56 -7.11 -5.79
N ILE A 626 29.28 -8.14 -5.32
CA ILE A 626 29.83 -8.13 -3.95
C ILE A 626 30.89 -7.05 -3.78
N LYS A 627 31.80 -6.88 -4.75
CA LYS A 627 32.89 -5.90 -4.62
C LYS A 627 32.40 -4.47 -4.67
N GLU A 628 31.52 -4.14 -5.61
CA GLU A 628 31.06 -2.78 -5.88
C GLU A 628 29.89 -2.35 -5.00
N HIS A 629 28.91 -3.23 -4.76
CA HIS A 629 27.61 -2.84 -4.18
C HIS A 629 27.40 -3.32 -2.75
N ALA A 630 28.13 -4.34 -2.27
CA ALA A 630 27.97 -4.81 -0.89
C ALA A 630 28.55 -3.79 0.10
N PHE A 631 27.69 -3.25 0.96
CA PHE A 631 28.08 -2.32 2.01
C PHE A 631 29.05 -2.97 3.01
N SER A 632 30.10 -2.21 3.36
CA SER A 632 31.17 -2.66 4.26
C SER A 632 31.08 -1.96 5.60
N GLY A 633 31.19 -2.72 6.68
CA GLY A 633 31.37 -2.19 8.04
C GLY A 633 32.84 -1.94 8.41
N GLY A 634 33.78 -2.25 7.50
CA GLY A 634 35.21 -1.94 7.63
C GLY A 634 35.55 -0.48 7.35
N GLN A 635 36.78 -0.09 7.69
CA GLN A 635 37.27 1.29 7.62
C GLN A 635 37.82 1.67 6.24
N ASP A 636 37.81 2.97 5.93
CA ASP A 636 38.24 3.51 4.63
C ASP A 636 39.71 3.25 4.30
N THR A 637 40.58 3.18 5.32
CA THR A 637 42.01 3.01 5.13
C THR A 637 42.54 1.82 5.90
N LYS A 638 43.58 1.18 5.36
CA LYS A 638 44.28 0.06 6.01
C LYS A 638 44.67 0.38 7.47
N LYS A 639 45.23 1.57 7.72
CA LYS A 639 45.68 1.97 9.06
C LYS A 639 44.51 2.05 10.05
N LEU A 640 43.38 2.61 9.62
CA LEU A 640 42.17 2.68 10.43
C LEU A 640 41.59 1.27 10.67
N GLN A 641 41.58 0.41 9.65
CA GLN A 641 41.13 -0.96 9.78
C GLN A 641 41.96 -1.73 10.82
N GLU A 642 43.29 -1.64 10.77
CA GLU A 642 44.19 -2.29 11.74
C GLU A 642 44.03 -1.72 13.16
N GLN A 643 43.57 -0.48 13.31
CA GLN A 643 43.43 0.19 14.61
C GLN A 643 42.04 -0.02 15.25
N PHE A 644 40.98 0.07 14.45
CA PHE A 644 39.59 0.11 14.92
C PHE A 644 38.77 -1.11 14.51
N GLY A 645 39.25 -1.91 13.55
CA GLY A 645 38.55 -3.06 13.01
C GLY A 645 37.24 -2.69 12.29
N ALA A 646 36.44 -3.71 11.99
CA ALA A 646 35.15 -3.57 11.31
C ALA A 646 33.96 -3.77 12.25
N ASN A 647 32.87 -3.06 11.96
CA ASN A 647 31.58 -3.29 12.60
C ASN A 647 30.82 -4.42 11.87
N LEU A 648 30.77 -5.60 12.49
CA LEU A 648 30.14 -6.79 11.90
C LEU A 648 28.61 -6.67 11.77
N ASP A 649 27.94 -5.88 12.61
CA ASP A 649 26.48 -5.78 12.63
C ASP A 649 25.93 -5.11 11.36
N VAL A 650 26.73 -4.20 10.78
CA VAL A 650 26.36 -3.46 9.57
C VAL A 650 27.02 -4.01 8.31
N ASP A 651 28.04 -4.87 8.43
CA ASP A 651 28.79 -5.41 7.28
C ASP A 651 27.99 -6.49 6.54
N VAL A 652 27.51 -6.16 5.34
CA VAL A 652 26.69 -7.07 4.53
C VAL A 652 27.44 -8.35 4.16
N PRO A 653 28.72 -8.31 3.71
CA PRO A 653 29.46 -9.53 3.41
C PRO A 653 29.54 -10.53 4.57
N TYR A 654 29.86 -10.04 5.78
CA TYR A 654 29.88 -10.87 6.98
C TYR A 654 28.49 -11.40 7.31
N GLN A 655 27.45 -10.55 7.24
CA GLN A 655 26.07 -11.02 7.46
C GLN A 655 25.70 -12.13 6.48
N TRP A 656 26.04 -12.03 5.20
CA TRP A 656 25.77 -13.08 4.20
C TRP A 656 26.57 -14.37 4.47
N LEU A 657 27.81 -14.28 4.95
CA LEU A 657 28.57 -15.46 5.39
C LEU A 657 27.86 -16.19 6.54
N ARG A 658 27.20 -15.48 7.47
CA ARG A 658 26.37 -16.12 8.51
C ARG A 658 25.23 -16.96 7.92
N PHE A 659 24.72 -16.62 6.72
CA PHE A 659 23.71 -17.43 6.02
C PHE A 659 24.30 -18.58 5.20
N PHE A 660 25.45 -18.40 4.55
CA PHE A 660 25.88 -19.34 3.51
C PHE A 660 27.13 -20.15 3.82
N LEU A 661 28.02 -19.66 4.67
CA LEU A 661 29.20 -20.43 5.09
C LEU A 661 28.75 -21.56 6.03
N GLU A 662 29.06 -22.82 5.76
CA GLU A 662 28.61 -23.94 6.61
C GLU A 662 29.43 -24.07 7.91
N ASP A 663 30.72 -23.75 7.86
CA ASP A 663 31.66 -23.93 8.98
C ASP A 663 31.52 -22.81 10.02
N ASP A 664 31.15 -23.18 11.25
CA ASP A 664 30.97 -22.25 12.37
C ASP A 664 32.32 -21.77 12.94
N GLU A 665 33.36 -22.61 12.94
CA GLU A 665 34.70 -22.24 13.41
C GLU A 665 35.36 -21.27 12.44
N GLU A 666 35.19 -21.49 11.13
CA GLU A 666 35.66 -20.55 10.12
C GLU A 666 34.93 -19.20 10.22
N LEU A 667 33.60 -19.21 10.40
CA LEU A 667 32.81 -17.99 10.56
C LEU A 667 33.25 -17.18 11.80
N GLU A 668 33.46 -17.84 12.93
CA GLU A 668 33.93 -17.21 14.17
C GLU A 668 35.32 -16.60 13.99
N ARG A 669 36.22 -17.31 13.29
CA ARG A 669 37.56 -16.81 12.94
C ARG A 669 37.47 -15.58 12.05
N ILE A 670 36.63 -15.60 11.00
CA ILE A 670 36.41 -14.44 10.12
C ILE A 670 35.89 -13.25 10.94
N GLY A 671 34.90 -13.47 11.80
CA GLY A 671 34.34 -12.42 12.65
C GLY A 671 35.38 -11.78 13.56
N LYS A 672 36.18 -12.61 14.25
CA LYS A 672 37.26 -12.14 15.14
C LYS A 672 38.35 -11.37 14.38
N ASP A 673 38.86 -11.93 13.29
CA ASP A 673 39.92 -11.30 12.50
C ASP A 673 39.47 -9.95 11.94
N TYR A 674 38.26 -9.91 11.37
CA TYR A 674 37.74 -8.70 10.73
C TYR A 674 37.35 -7.62 11.74
N SER A 675 36.71 -7.98 12.86
CA SER A 675 36.35 -7.04 13.92
C SER A 675 37.54 -6.46 14.67
N THR A 676 38.67 -7.17 14.70
CA THR A 676 39.91 -6.65 15.31
C THR A 676 40.84 -5.98 14.30
N GLY A 677 40.57 -6.12 12.99
CA GLY A 677 41.48 -5.65 11.95
C GLY A 677 42.81 -6.39 11.92
N SER A 678 42.84 -7.64 12.39
CA SER A 678 44.06 -8.46 12.49
C SER A 678 43.83 -9.89 12.00
N GLY A 679 44.89 -10.67 11.76
CA GLY A 679 44.75 -12.06 11.29
C GLY A 679 44.61 -12.22 9.77
N GLU A 680 44.02 -13.32 9.33
CA GLU A 680 43.91 -13.69 7.90
C GLU A 680 42.82 -12.86 7.20
N TYR A 681 41.68 -12.69 7.88
CA TYR A 681 40.51 -11.97 7.38
C TYR A 681 40.41 -10.53 7.88
N TRP A 682 41.56 -9.89 8.10
CA TRP A 682 41.66 -8.55 8.70
C TRP A 682 41.02 -7.41 7.89
N SER A 683 40.77 -7.61 6.58
CA SER A 683 40.33 -6.55 5.66
C SER A 683 39.03 -6.90 4.91
N THR A 684 38.25 -5.87 4.58
CA THR A 684 37.00 -5.99 3.81
C THR A 684 37.19 -6.78 2.51
N GLY A 685 38.30 -6.54 1.80
CA GLY A 685 38.61 -7.25 0.55
C GLY A 685 38.76 -8.76 0.74
N LYS A 686 39.31 -9.20 1.87
CA LYS A 686 39.45 -10.63 2.21
C LYS A 686 38.11 -11.26 2.55
N VAL A 687 37.29 -10.60 3.35
CA VAL A 687 35.94 -11.07 3.71
C VAL A 687 35.04 -11.15 2.48
N LYS A 688 35.03 -10.10 1.64
CA LYS A 688 34.32 -10.11 0.35
C LYS A 688 34.81 -11.22 -0.58
N GLY A 689 36.14 -11.45 -0.65
CA GLY A 689 36.72 -12.54 -1.42
C GLY A 689 36.20 -13.91 -0.99
N ARG A 690 36.19 -14.18 0.33
CA ARG A 690 35.67 -15.43 0.87
C ARG A 690 34.18 -15.61 0.62
N LEU A 691 33.39 -14.54 0.76
CA LEU A 691 31.97 -14.58 0.41
C LEU A 691 31.77 -14.93 -1.07
N VAL A 692 32.53 -14.31 -1.98
CA VAL A 692 32.43 -14.60 -3.42
C VAL A 692 32.68 -16.07 -3.72
N GLU A 693 33.68 -16.70 -3.09
CA GLU A 693 33.93 -18.15 -3.23
C GLU A 693 32.72 -19.00 -2.80
N VAL A 694 32.18 -18.72 -1.61
CA VAL A 694 31.01 -19.45 -1.07
C VAL A 694 29.79 -19.28 -1.98
N LEU A 695 29.52 -18.05 -2.46
CA LEU A 695 28.38 -17.79 -3.33
C LEU A 695 28.52 -18.44 -4.70
N ARG A 696 29.73 -18.46 -5.27
CA ARG A 696 30.02 -19.13 -6.54
C ARG A 696 29.69 -20.61 -6.47
N GLU A 697 30.19 -21.29 -5.44
CA GLU A 697 29.91 -22.72 -5.24
C GLU A 697 28.40 -23.00 -5.17
N ILE A 698 27.65 -22.21 -4.37
CA ILE A 698 26.20 -22.37 -4.21
C ILE A 698 25.47 -22.14 -5.53
N VAL A 699 25.79 -21.05 -6.25
CA VAL A 699 25.09 -20.69 -7.48
C VAL A 699 25.44 -21.66 -8.60
N GLU A 700 26.70 -22.06 -8.77
CA GLU A 700 27.12 -23.03 -9.78
C GLU A 700 26.47 -24.40 -9.53
N GLU A 701 26.42 -24.87 -8.28
CA GLU A 701 25.77 -26.14 -7.93
C GLU A 701 24.25 -26.08 -8.17
N HIS A 702 23.61 -24.96 -7.85
CA HIS A 702 22.19 -24.72 -8.13
C HIS A 702 21.91 -24.70 -9.64
N GLN A 703 22.69 -23.94 -10.41
CA GLN A 703 22.58 -23.86 -11.87
C GLN A 703 22.79 -25.24 -12.52
N GLY A 704 23.76 -26.02 -12.01
CA GLY A 704 24.00 -27.40 -12.43
C GLY A 704 22.76 -28.27 -12.26
N ARG A 705 22.11 -28.26 -11.08
CA ARG A 705 20.85 -28.98 -10.85
C ARG A 705 19.69 -28.44 -11.71
N ARG A 706 19.53 -27.12 -11.76
CA ARG A 706 18.46 -26.44 -12.51
C ARG A 706 18.51 -26.78 -14.00
N SER A 707 19.71 -26.94 -14.58
CA SER A 707 19.89 -27.29 -15.99
C SER A 707 19.26 -28.64 -16.37
N GLN A 708 19.00 -29.51 -15.39
CA GLN A 708 18.37 -30.83 -15.58
C GLN A 708 16.85 -30.79 -15.39
N VAL A 709 16.27 -29.64 -15.04
CA VAL A 709 14.83 -29.50 -14.78
C VAL A 709 14.14 -28.94 -16.02
N THR A 710 13.45 -29.82 -16.74
CA THR A 710 12.61 -29.46 -17.90
C THR A 710 11.20 -29.04 -17.45
N ASP A 711 10.43 -28.46 -18.36
CA ASP A 711 9.02 -28.12 -18.12
C ASP A 711 8.20 -29.37 -17.80
N ASP A 712 8.42 -30.47 -18.53
CA ASP A 712 7.79 -31.77 -18.24
C ASP A 712 8.10 -32.27 -16.83
N HIS A 713 9.35 -32.13 -16.38
CA HIS A 713 9.74 -32.47 -15.02
C HIS A 713 9.01 -31.57 -13.99
N VAL A 714 8.81 -30.28 -14.27
CA VAL A 714 7.97 -29.41 -13.42
C VAL A 714 6.53 -29.94 -13.35
N TYR A 715 5.94 -30.31 -14.49
CA TYR A 715 4.57 -30.84 -14.53
C TYR A 715 4.42 -32.15 -13.75
N GLU A 716 5.43 -33.03 -13.74
CA GLU A 716 5.45 -34.23 -12.90
C GLU A 716 5.40 -33.88 -11.40
N TRP A 717 6.15 -32.86 -10.97
CA TRP A 717 6.11 -32.38 -9.59
C TRP A 717 4.76 -31.78 -9.22
N MET A 718 4.11 -31.13 -10.20
CA MET A 718 2.76 -30.55 -10.08
C MET A 718 1.61 -31.54 -10.25
N GLN A 719 1.91 -32.80 -10.61
CA GLN A 719 0.89 -33.82 -10.77
C GLN A 719 0.33 -34.25 -9.41
N GLU A 720 -1.00 -34.19 -9.28
CA GLU A 720 -1.72 -34.64 -8.08
C GLU A 720 -1.49 -36.15 -7.86
N ARG A 721 -0.71 -36.48 -6.82
CA ARG A 721 -0.39 -37.84 -6.39
C ARG A 721 -0.26 -37.89 -4.87
N SER A 722 -0.46 -39.06 -4.28
CA SER A 722 -0.21 -39.23 -2.84
C SER A 722 1.30 -39.07 -2.55
N ILE A 723 1.63 -38.31 -1.51
CA ILE A 723 3.02 -38.05 -1.05
C ILE A 723 3.24 -38.48 0.41
N LEU A 724 2.36 -39.35 0.93
CA LEU A 724 2.39 -39.87 2.31
C LEU A 724 3.38 -41.00 2.53
#